data_AF-A0A1V6HD92-F1
#
_entry.id   AF-A0A1V6HD92-F1
#
_cell.length_a   1.000
_cell.length_b   1.000
_cell.length_c   1.000
_cell.angle_alpha   90.00
_cell.angle_beta   90.00
_cell.angle_gamma   90.00
#
_symmetry.space_group_name_H-M   'P 1'
#
loop_
_entity.id
_entity.type
_entity.pdbx_description
1 polymer ?
#
loop_
_entity_poly.entity_id
_entity_poly.type
_entity_poly.pdbx_seq_one_letter_code
_entity_poly.pdbx_strand_id
1 'polypeptide(L)'
;MRTPALLLTAALTAVLLLCLPVAASANDPFAGSGPWMVRVYLVPDAERTEILERFGDFGVERKSGTIRLHVDDREGIEWLRARGYRVEVEEETTAAMRAAERLAAAGTQAGGIPGYPCYRTVEESYAAAAALVAARPDLAALVDIGDSWEKATPGGAPGYDLLVLVLTNQAIPGPKPRFFLHGAIHAREYTTVELGLRFAEELVAGYGTDADATWLLDEHEIHLLIQANPDGRKQAETGLSWRKNTNGNYCGPASNSRGADLNRNFEFKWGCCGGSSTNPCDDTYRGAAPASEPETMAIQAYMRTIFPDQRGPLPSDPAPADATGLYIDLHSYSELVLWPWGYTYSAAPNGTALQTLGRKFAWFNGYEPDQSVGLYPTDGSTDDFAYGDLGIAAYTFELGTAFFQSCSVFEQTILPDNLPALRYAAKVARTPYLTPAGPDVVAPGVTPAVIAPGETAVLTATLDDTRFSTVNGVEPTQAIAAGSYYLDTPPWRPGAVARPLAAVDGLFDQKVEAVSANVDTTGLAPGRHTLYLQGTDAAGSAGAVSAVFLWVIDPMTAPVVTGHVRDAVSHAGLAATVVAGPFSTATDPVTGAYELQVPEGTWDLRASAPEHVPATVTGVVLGSSQVHVEEFALTPIVTFFADDVEQGNTGWTAQTPWAITTEAAHSPTHSWTDSPGTNYGNYADTSLTSPVLDLSAAHGVELVYAQRYDTESGWDFCRVEISTGGAWSEVARFSGNATTWQTVTLPLPQLEGVATARFRFRLTSDGSVQRNGWWVDDIVVRGFVDPELDDLFADGFESGDTSRWSGKAP
;
A
#
# COMPACT_ATOMS: atom_id res chain seq x y z
N MET A 1 13.66 66.36 -73.91
CA MET A 1 15.02 66.91 -74.04
C MET A 1 15.75 66.72 -72.72
N ARG A 2 16.93 66.10 -72.79
CA ARG A 2 18.07 66.17 -71.85
C ARG A 2 17.92 65.63 -70.41
N THR A 3 18.49 64.43 -70.23
CA THR A 3 19.32 64.05 -69.07
C THR A 3 20.60 64.92 -69.00
N PRO A 4 21.29 65.01 -67.84
CA PRO A 4 22.31 64.01 -67.51
C PRO A 4 22.29 63.49 -66.06
N ALA A 5 22.99 62.37 -65.91
CA ALA A 5 23.23 61.57 -64.72
C ALA A 5 24.10 62.28 -63.66
N LEU A 6 23.92 61.89 -62.40
CA LEU A 6 25.02 61.79 -61.44
C LEU A 6 24.84 60.52 -60.60
N LEU A 7 25.88 59.69 -60.62
CA LEU A 7 26.02 58.46 -59.86
C LEU A 7 26.23 58.76 -58.37
N LEU A 8 25.51 58.04 -57.49
CA LEU A 8 25.95 57.79 -56.13
C LEU A 8 25.97 56.27 -55.92
N THR A 9 27.18 55.72 -55.83
CA THR A 9 27.45 54.32 -55.50
C THR A 9 27.29 54.10 -54.00
N ALA A 10 26.22 53.41 -53.58
CA ALA A 10 26.12 52.81 -52.26
C ALA A 10 26.47 51.32 -52.38
N ALA A 11 27.55 50.91 -51.73
CA ALA A 11 28.00 49.53 -51.70
C ALA A 11 26.98 48.66 -50.94
N LEU A 12 26.45 47.66 -51.62
CA LEU A 12 25.62 46.61 -51.03
C LEU A 12 26.57 45.57 -50.42
N THR A 13 26.85 45.67 -49.12
CA THR A 13 27.52 44.59 -48.38
C THR A 13 26.49 43.49 -48.12
N ALA A 14 26.51 42.46 -48.96
CA ALA A 14 25.83 41.21 -48.67
C ALA A 14 26.46 40.58 -47.42
N VAL A 15 25.78 40.70 -46.27
CA VAL A 15 26.06 39.86 -45.11
C VAL A 15 25.47 38.49 -45.44
N LEU A 16 26.31 37.64 -46.01
CA LEU A 16 26.07 36.20 -46.06
C LEU A 16 26.09 35.72 -44.60
N LEU A 17 24.93 35.63 -43.98
CA LEU A 17 24.77 34.92 -42.71
C LEU A 17 25.04 33.44 -43.02
N LEU A 18 26.29 33.03 -42.88
CA LEU A 18 26.64 31.63 -42.74
C LEU A 18 25.87 31.11 -41.52
N CYS A 19 24.81 30.35 -41.76
CA CYS A 19 24.30 29.38 -40.81
C CYS A 19 25.43 28.39 -40.54
N LEU A 20 26.29 28.73 -39.58
CA LEU A 20 27.07 27.73 -38.87
C LEU A 20 26.04 26.82 -38.19
N PRO A 21 26.21 25.48 -38.26
CA PRO A 21 25.43 24.62 -37.39
C PRO A 21 25.73 25.08 -35.96
N VAL A 22 24.69 25.42 -35.21
CA VAL A 22 24.83 25.49 -33.76
C VAL A 22 25.35 24.11 -33.36
N ALA A 23 26.62 24.05 -32.95
CA ALA A 23 27.16 22.85 -32.37
C ALA A 23 26.24 22.52 -31.19
N ALA A 24 25.56 21.37 -31.28
CA ALA A 24 24.85 20.81 -30.13
C ALA A 24 25.82 20.86 -28.95
N SER A 25 25.38 21.45 -27.84
CA SER A 25 26.20 21.49 -26.64
C SER A 25 26.59 20.04 -26.32
N ALA A 26 27.83 19.82 -25.88
CA ALA A 26 28.30 18.48 -25.51
C ALA A 26 27.56 17.89 -24.27
N ASN A 27 26.52 18.57 -23.77
CA ASN A 27 25.72 18.22 -22.59
C ASN A 27 24.20 18.36 -22.88
N ASP A 28 23.66 17.84 -23.99
CA ASP A 28 22.20 17.69 -24.14
C ASP A 28 21.74 16.44 -23.37
N PRO A 29 21.02 16.55 -22.24
CA PRO A 29 20.59 15.38 -21.45
C PRO A 29 19.59 14.48 -22.20
N PHE A 30 19.12 14.93 -23.36
CA PHE A 30 18.21 14.21 -24.27
C PHE A 30 18.90 13.67 -25.52
N ALA A 31 20.24 13.49 -25.51
CA ALA A 31 20.98 12.98 -26.66
C ALA A 31 20.68 11.51 -27.05
N GLY A 32 19.97 10.76 -26.19
CA GLY A 32 19.53 9.38 -26.41
C GLY A 32 18.19 9.25 -27.16
N SER A 33 17.64 8.03 -27.19
CA SER A 33 16.36 7.71 -27.85
C SER A 33 15.14 7.72 -26.93
N GLY A 34 15.29 8.15 -25.68
CA GLY A 34 14.26 7.98 -24.64
C GLY A 34 14.20 6.54 -24.11
N PRO A 35 13.21 6.21 -23.26
CA PRO A 35 12.25 7.14 -22.67
C PRO A 35 12.88 8.03 -21.58
N TRP A 36 12.21 9.14 -21.21
CA TRP A 36 12.58 10.01 -20.08
C TRP A 36 11.37 10.34 -19.22
N MET A 37 11.59 10.42 -17.91
CA MET A 37 10.72 11.21 -17.03
C MET A 37 11.24 12.65 -17.05
N VAL A 38 10.36 13.61 -17.30
CA VAL A 38 10.71 15.02 -17.37
C VAL A 38 9.84 15.88 -16.51
N ARG A 39 10.43 16.97 -16.02
CA ARG A 39 9.74 18.08 -15.37
C ARG A 39 9.62 19.25 -16.31
N VAL A 40 8.40 19.69 -16.52
CA VAL A 40 8.04 20.83 -17.37
C VAL A 40 7.58 21.98 -16.47
N TYR A 41 8.23 23.13 -16.59
CA TYR A 41 7.98 24.27 -15.73
C TYR A 41 7.03 25.29 -16.36
N LEU A 42 6.27 25.98 -15.51
CA LEU A 42 5.45 27.14 -15.86
C LEU A 42 4.36 26.84 -16.90
N VAL A 43 3.74 25.66 -16.84
CA VAL A 43 2.63 25.29 -17.74
C VAL A 43 1.32 25.93 -17.26
N PRO A 44 0.71 26.86 -18.02
CA PRO A 44 -0.60 27.43 -17.69
C PRO A 44 -1.70 26.37 -17.78
N ASP A 45 -2.72 26.47 -16.93
CA ASP A 45 -3.87 25.53 -16.92
C ASP A 45 -4.52 25.38 -18.31
N ALA A 46 -4.60 26.48 -19.07
CA ALA A 46 -5.20 26.51 -20.41
C ALA A 46 -4.41 25.71 -21.47
N GLU A 47 -3.13 25.40 -21.22
CA GLU A 47 -2.26 24.68 -22.17
C GLU A 47 -2.10 23.20 -21.79
N ARG A 48 -2.63 22.77 -20.63
CA ARG A 48 -2.55 21.39 -20.15
C ARG A 48 -3.24 20.39 -21.07
N THR A 49 -4.37 20.74 -21.66
CA THR A 49 -5.08 19.86 -22.60
C THR A 49 -4.22 19.53 -23.82
N GLU A 50 -3.45 20.50 -24.36
CA GLU A 50 -2.58 20.25 -25.52
C GLU A 50 -1.42 19.32 -25.17
N ILE A 51 -0.88 19.43 -23.95
CA ILE A 51 0.14 18.51 -23.42
C ILE A 51 -0.47 17.12 -23.22
N LEU A 52 -1.68 17.02 -22.67
CA LEU A 52 -2.39 15.76 -22.51
C LEU A 52 -2.64 15.05 -23.85
N GLU A 53 -3.06 15.79 -24.87
CA GLU A 53 -3.28 15.23 -26.21
C GLU A 53 -1.99 14.66 -26.82
N ARG A 54 -0.84 15.29 -26.56
CA ARG A 54 0.44 14.84 -27.10
C ARG A 54 1.09 13.69 -26.32
N PHE A 55 1.07 13.76 -24.99
CA PHE A 55 1.83 12.86 -24.12
C PHE A 55 0.96 11.88 -23.32
N GLY A 56 -0.36 12.01 -23.46
CA GLY A 56 -1.34 11.09 -22.89
C GLY A 56 -1.72 11.32 -21.46
N ASP A 57 -0.75 11.69 -20.62
CA ASP A 57 -0.97 11.93 -19.20
C ASP A 57 0.19 12.69 -18.56
N PHE A 58 -0.09 13.28 -17.41
CA PHE A 58 0.91 13.97 -16.61
C PHE A 58 0.49 14.12 -15.17
N GLY A 59 1.47 14.21 -14.26
CA GLY A 59 1.21 14.63 -12.90
C GLY A 59 1.40 16.13 -12.73
N VAL A 60 0.53 16.78 -11.96
CA VAL A 60 0.66 18.21 -11.64
C VAL A 60 1.20 18.37 -10.24
N GLU A 61 2.41 18.93 -10.12
CA GLU A 61 2.90 19.39 -8.83
C GLU A 61 2.45 20.84 -8.61
N ARG A 62 1.23 21.00 -8.08
CA ARG A 62 0.58 22.32 -7.94
C ARG A 62 1.37 23.31 -7.07
N LYS A 63 2.09 22.83 -6.04
CA LYS A 63 2.95 23.68 -5.18
C LYS A 63 4.09 24.36 -5.95
N SER A 64 4.63 23.70 -6.97
CA SER A 64 5.73 24.24 -7.80
C SER A 64 5.24 24.79 -9.15
N GLY A 65 3.98 24.52 -9.53
CA GLY A 65 3.44 24.84 -10.85
C GLY A 65 4.14 24.07 -11.97
N THR A 66 4.71 22.91 -11.65
CA THR A 66 5.39 22.04 -12.62
C THR A 66 4.54 20.84 -12.98
N ILE A 67 4.76 20.32 -14.18
CA ILE A 67 4.13 19.11 -14.67
C ILE A 67 5.21 18.06 -14.85
N ARG A 68 4.96 16.85 -14.35
CA ARG A 68 5.83 15.69 -14.55
C ARG A 68 5.25 14.83 -15.68
N LEU A 69 6.09 14.47 -16.64
CA LEU A 69 5.68 13.85 -17.90
C LEU A 69 6.59 12.68 -18.26
N HIS A 70 5.99 11.58 -18.66
CA HIS A 70 6.70 10.53 -19.37
C HIS A 70 6.81 10.92 -20.85
N VAL A 71 8.02 10.91 -21.40
CA VAL A 71 8.27 11.25 -22.80
C VAL A 71 9.06 10.13 -23.45
N ASP A 72 8.41 9.45 -24.40
CA ASP A 72 8.96 8.25 -25.05
C ASP A 72 10.12 8.54 -25.99
N ASP A 73 10.11 9.71 -26.65
CA ASP A 73 11.02 10.02 -27.74
C ASP A 73 11.53 11.47 -27.74
N ARG A 74 12.55 11.71 -28.57
CA ARG A 74 13.19 13.02 -28.68
C ARG A 74 12.25 14.05 -29.33
N GLU A 75 11.34 13.62 -30.19
CA GLU A 75 10.39 14.50 -30.86
C GLU A 75 9.47 15.19 -29.83
N GLY A 76 9.06 14.46 -28.80
CA GLY A 76 8.31 14.99 -27.65
C GLY A 76 9.08 16.09 -26.90
N ILE A 77 10.37 15.89 -26.65
CA ILE A 77 11.22 16.89 -25.99
C ILE A 77 11.36 18.15 -26.85
N GLU A 78 11.58 17.97 -28.16
CA GLU A 78 11.68 19.09 -29.11
C GLU A 78 10.34 19.83 -29.24
N TRP A 79 9.22 19.11 -29.20
CA TRP A 79 7.87 19.68 -29.20
C TRP A 79 7.63 20.59 -27.99
N LEU A 80 8.05 20.17 -26.79
CA LEU A 80 7.95 20.96 -25.56
C LEU A 80 8.85 22.20 -25.63
N ARG A 81 10.12 22.02 -26.03
CA ARG A 81 11.09 23.12 -26.17
C ARG A 81 10.66 24.15 -27.21
N ALA A 82 10.07 23.71 -28.33
CA ALA A 82 9.59 24.59 -29.39
C ALA A 82 8.44 25.51 -28.95
N ARG A 83 7.68 25.12 -27.92
CA ARG A 83 6.63 25.92 -27.29
C ARG A 83 7.13 26.83 -26.17
N GLY A 84 8.44 26.84 -25.93
CA GLY A 84 9.08 27.72 -24.95
C GLY A 84 9.07 27.18 -23.53
N TYR A 85 8.64 25.93 -23.30
CA TYR A 85 8.73 25.33 -21.98
C TYR A 85 10.18 25.00 -21.60
N ARG A 86 10.50 25.23 -20.33
CA ARG A 86 11.70 24.67 -19.72
C ARG A 86 11.41 23.22 -19.36
N VAL A 87 12.23 22.31 -19.88
CA VAL A 87 12.12 20.86 -19.68
C VAL A 87 13.41 20.35 -19.06
N GLU A 88 13.30 19.61 -17.96
CA GLU A 88 14.43 19.00 -17.26
C GLU A 88 14.19 17.50 -17.12
N VAL A 89 15.24 16.70 -17.34
CA VAL A 89 15.17 15.25 -17.08
C VAL A 89 15.13 15.04 -15.57
N GLU A 90 14.25 14.17 -15.12
CA GLU A 90 14.35 13.57 -13.80
C GLU A 90 15.24 12.33 -13.92
N GLU A 91 16.54 12.52 -13.72
CA GLU A 91 17.57 11.51 -14.01
C GLU A 91 17.35 10.23 -13.20
N GLU A 92 17.08 10.34 -11.89
CA GLU A 92 16.86 9.19 -11.00
C GLU A 92 15.63 8.37 -11.44
N THR A 93 14.48 9.03 -11.67
CA THR A 93 13.27 8.36 -12.14
C THR A 93 13.49 7.72 -13.51
N THR A 94 14.13 8.43 -14.44
CA THR A 94 14.45 7.93 -15.78
C THR A 94 15.35 6.70 -15.74
N ALA A 95 16.35 6.70 -14.86
CA ALA A 95 17.28 5.58 -14.70
C ALA A 95 16.60 4.36 -14.10
N ALA A 96 15.75 4.56 -13.08
CA ALA A 96 14.96 3.49 -12.47
C ALA A 96 14.05 2.81 -13.49
N MET A 97 13.36 3.60 -14.33
CA MET A 97 12.51 3.07 -15.40
C MET A 97 13.29 2.20 -16.38
N ARG A 98 14.45 2.68 -16.86
CA ARG A 98 15.32 1.90 -17.77
C ARG A 98 15.92 0.66 -17.11
N ALA A 99 16.20 0.71 -15.81
CA ALA A 99 16.69 -0.45 -15.06
C ALA A 99 15.62 -1.54 -14.95
N ALA A 100 14.36 -1.16 -14.68
CA ALA A 100 13.23 -2.06 -14.65
C ALA A 100 13.00 -2.75 -16.01
N GLU A 101 13.05 -2.00 -17.11
CA GLU A 101 12.94 -2.56 -18.47
C GLU A 101 14.03 -3.63 -18.76
N ARG A 102 15.28 -3.37 -18.34
CA ARG A 102 16.37 -4.35 -18.50
C ARG A 102 16.16 -5.59 -17.64
N LEU A 103 15.67 -5.43 -16.42
CA LEU A 103 15.36 -6.55 -15.52
C LEU A 103 14.23 -7.40 -16.07
N ALA A 104 13.18 -6.76 -16.60
CA ALA A 104 12.07 -7.45 -17.27
C ALA A 104 12.57 -8.28 -18.46
N ALA A 105 13.45 -7.72 -19.29
CA ALA A 105 14.05 -8.44 -20.42
C ALA A 105 14.97 -9.59 -19.98
N ALA A 106 15.60 -9.51 -18.81
CA ALA A 106 16.52 -10.52 -18.30
C ALA A 106 15.83 -11.69 -17.57
N GLY A 107 14.64 -11.47 -16.99
CA GLY A 107 13.85 -12.51 -16.31
C GLY A 107 14.48 -13.05 -15.03
N THR A 108 15.26 -12.24 -14.30
CA THR A 108 16.08 -12.70 -13.16
C THR A 108 15.41 -12.56 -11.78
N GLN A 109 14.20 -11.99 -11.70
CA GLN A 109 13.47 -11.78 -10.43
C GLN A 109 12.49 -12.93 -10.18
N ALA A 110 12.42 -13.44 -8.93
CA ALA A 110 11.64 -14.64 -8.59
C ALA A 110 10.16 -14.40 -8.25
N GLY A 111 9.72 -13.13 -8.16
CA GLY A 111 8.33 -12.76 -7.87
C GLY A 111 8.13 -11.24 -7.92
N GLY A 112 6.88 -10.79 -8.06
CA GLY A 112 6.52 -9.40 -8.26
C GLY A 112 6.92 -8.86 -9.64
N ILE A 113 6.47 -7.65 -9.95
CA ILE A 113 6.78 -6.97 -11.21
C ILE A 113 8.29 -6.72 -11.30
N PRO A 114 8.97 -7.00 -12.43
CA PRO A 114 10.40 -6.80 -12.57
C PRO A 114 10.86 -5.37 -12.21
N GLY A 115 11.81 -5.26 -11.27
CA GLY A 115 12.29 -3.97 -10.76
C GLY A 115 11.42 -3.37 -9.65
N TYR A 116 10.25 -3.93 -9.39
CA TYR A 116 9.29 -3.49 -8.37
C TYR A 116 8.69 -4.69 -7.60
N PRO A 117 9.50 -5.43 -6.82
CA PRO A 117 9.11 -6.71 -6.23
C PRO A 117 7.98 -6.64 -5.19
N CYS A 118 7.64 -5.45 -4.69
CA CYS A 118 6.50 -5.22 -3.80
C CYS A 118 5.16 -5.25 -4.52
N TYR A 119 5.11 -5.00 -5.84
CA TYR A 119 3.87 -5.07 -6.60
C TYR A 119 3.75 -6.45 -7.21
N ARG A 120 2.62 -7.09 -6.96
CA ARG A 120 2.28 -8.37 -7.60
C ARG A 120 2.00 -8.16 -9.10
N THR A 121 2.43 -9.11 -9.90
CA THR A 121 2.01 -9.25 -11.31
C THR A 121 0.51 -9.57 -11.41
N VAL A 122 -0.09 -9.46 -12.60
CA VAL A 122 -1.50 -9.87 -12.84
C VAL A 122 -1.80 -11.25 -12.25
N GLU A 123 -0.94 -12.24 -12.53
CA GLU A 123 -1.12 -13.61 -12.06
C GLU A 123 -0.99 -13.72 -10.54
N GLU A 124 -0.02 -13.04 -9.94
CA GLU A 124 0.17 -13.04 -8.48
C GLU A 124 -0.97 -12.29 -7.76
N SER A 125 -1.53 -11.23 -8.35
CA SER A 125 -2.70 -10.54 -7.82
C SER A 125 -3.93 -11.45 -7.79
N TYR A 126 -4.18 -12.20 -8.87
CA TYR A 126 -5.27 -13.19 -8.90
C TYR A 126 -5.01 -14.36 -7.94
N ALA A 127 -3.77 -14.83 -7.84
CA ALA A 127 -3.40 -15.87 -6.89
C ALA A 127 -3.59 -15.42 -5.43
N ALA A 128 -3.25 -14.17 -5.09
CA ALA A 128 -3.45 -13.61 -3.76
C ALA A 128 -4.94 -13.54 -3.40
N ALA A 129 -5.79 -13.06 -4.31
CA ALA A 129 -7.23 -13.04 -4.09
C ALA A 129 -7.82 -14.46 -3.96
N ALA A 130 -7.38 -15.41 -4.78
CA ALA A 130 -7.80 -16.81 -4.66
C ALA A 130 -7.35 -17.45 -3.34
N ALA A 131 -6.15 -17.11 -2.85
CA ALA A 131 -5.66 -17.56 -1.56
C ALA A 131 -6.50 -17.01 -0.40
N LEU A 132 -6.92 -15.73 -0.46
CA LEU A 132 -7.86 -15.16 0.51
C LEU A 132 -9.19 -15.91 0.53
N VAL A 133 -9.76 -16.24 -0.64
CA VAL A 133 -11.00 -17.04 -0.73
C VAL A 133 -10.80 -18.45 -0.18
N ALA A 134 -9.67 -19.09 -0.47
CA ALA A 134 -9.38 -20.44 0.04
C ALA A 134 -9.20 -20.44 1.57
N ALA A 135 -8.55 -19.41 2.12
CA ALA A 135 -8.31 -19.28 3.54
C ALA A 135 -9.58 -18.89 4.32
N ARG A 136 -10.40 -17.99 3.76
CA ARG A 136 -11.59 -17.42 4.42
C ARG A 136 -12.82 -17.44 3.50
N PRO A 137 -13.31 -18.63 3.10
CA PRO A 137 -14.49 -18.75 2.23
C PRO A 137 -15.77 -18.23 2.90
N ASP A 138 -15.76 -18.08 4.22
CA ASP A 138 -16.83 -17.46 5.01
C ASP A 138 -16.88 -15.93 4.85
N LEU A 139 -15.77 -15.29 4.46
CA LEU A 139 -15.64 -13.84 4.32
C LEU A 139 -15.36 -13.36 2.90
N ALA A 140 -14.90 -14.23 2.01
CA ALA A 140 -14.39 -13.83 0.70
C ALA A 140 -14.94 -14.73 -0.42
N ALA A 141 -15.23 -14.13 -1.57
CA ALA A 141 -15.64 -14.80 -2.80
C ALA A 141 -15.08 -14.09 -4.03
N LEU A 142 -14.91 -14.82 -5.13
CA LEU A 142 -14.56 -14.24 -6.44
C LEU A 142 -15.77 -14.27 -7.37
N VAL A 143 -15.99 -13.15 -8.05
CA VAL A 143 -17.03 -12.99 -9.07
C VAL A 143 -16.35 -12.61 -10.40
N ASP A 144 -16.56 -13.41 -11.42
CA ASP A 144 -16.20 -13.07 -12.79
C ASP A 144 -17.26 -12.12 -13.37
N ILE A 145 -16.81 -10.96 -13.84
CA ILE A 145 -17.68 -9.89 -14.38
C ILE A 145 -17.57 -9.75 -15.89
N GLY A 146 -16.66 -10.48 -16.54
CA GLY A 146 -16.40 -10.40 -17.98
C GLY A 146 -14.94 -10.66 -18.34
N ASP A 147 -14.62 -10.47 -19.61
CA ASP A 147 -13.31 -10.80 -20.17
C ASP A 147 -12.56 -9.55 -20.65
N SER A 148 -11.23 -9.61 -20.63
CA SER A 148 -10.36 -8.61 -21.26
C SER A 148 -10.41 -8.70 -22.79
N TRP A 149 -9.90 -7.69 -23.48
CA TRP A 149 -9.90 -7.63 -24.94
C TRP A 149 -9.27 -8.86 -25.60
N GLU A 150 -8.09 -9.29 -25.17
CA GLU A 150 -7.37 -10.41 -25.76
C GLU A 150 -8.15 -11.72 -25.61
N LYS A 151 -8.81 -11.91 -24.46
CA LYS A 151 -9.64 -13.09 -24.18
C LYS A 151 -10.98 -13.06 -24.92
N ALA A 152 -11.63 -11.90 -24.97
CA ALA A 152 -12.90 -11.71 -25.67
C ALA A 152 -12.75 -11.81 -27.20
N THR A 153 -11.54 -11.55 -27.73
CA THR A 153 -11.27 -11.55 -29.17
C THR A 153 -11.15 -12.98 -29.73
N PRO A 154 -11.99 -13.38 -30.70
CA PRO A 154 -11.88 -14.71 -31.32
C PRO A 154 -10.51 -14.93 -31.98
N GLY A 155 -9.77 -15.93 -31.48
CA GLY A 155 -8.41 -16.23 -31.96
C GLY A 155 -7.34 -15.23 -31.50
N GLY A 156 -7.65 -14.40 -30.50
CA GLY A 156 -6.71 -13.50 -29.82
C GLY A 156 -5.68 -14.24 -28.96
N ALA A 157 -4.81 -13.46 -28.30
CA ALA A 157 -3.87 -13.97 -27.32
C ALA A 157 -4.60 -14.51 -26.06
N PRO A 158 -3.95 -15.32 -25.21
CA PRO A 158 -4.51 -15.68 -23.92
C PRO A 158 -4.65 -14.40 -23.07
N GLY A 159 -5.86 -13.85 -22.97
CA GLY A 159 -6.18 -12.74 -22.05
C GLY A 159 -6.67 -13.25 -20.69
N TYR A 160 -7.42 -12.40 -19.98
CA TYR A 160 -7.79 -12.63 -18.58
C TYR A 160 -9.29 -12.39 -18.31
N ASP A 161 -9.83 -13.12 -17.34
CA ASP A 161 -11.08 -12.76 -16.67
C ASP A 161 -10.91 -11.44 -15.90
N LEU A 162 -11.96 -10.63 -15.82
CA LEU A 162 -12.07 -9.52 -14.88
C LEU A 162 -12.73 -10.06 -13.62
N LEU A 163 -11.94 -10.19 -12.55
CA LEU A 163 -12.36 -10.80 -11.30
C LEU A 163 -12.55 -9.76 -10.19
N VAL A 164 -13.71 -9.78 -9.57
CA VAL A 164 -14.03 -9.00 -8.37
C VAL A 164 -13.91 -9.88 -7.13
N LEU A 165 -13.04 -9.50 -6.21
CA LEU A 165 -12.99 -10.04 -4.86
C LEU A 165 -14.07 -9.36 -4.02
N VAL A 166 -15.05 -10.13 -3.57
CA VAL A 166 -16.14 -9.67 -2.70
C VAL A 166 -15.82 -10.09 -1.27
N LEU A 167 -15.71 -9.11 -0.37
CA LEU A 167 -15.49 -9.29 1.06
C LEU A 167 -16.77 -8.96 1.83
N THR A 168 -17.31 -9.95 2.51
CA THR A 168 -18.44 -9.81 3.44
C THR A 168 -18.60 -11.11 4.22
N ASN A 169 -19.09 -11.03 5.45
CA ASN A 169 -19.50 -12.22 6.20
C ASN A 169 -20.75 -12.84 5.55
N GLN A 170 -20.55 -13.99 4.89
CA GLN A 170 -21.59 -14.71 4.16
C GLN A 170 -22.63 -15.34 5.09
N ALA A 171 -22.32 -15.52 6.38
CA ALA A 171 -23.26 -16.03 7.37
C ALA A 171 -24.33 -15.01 7.77
N ILE A 172 -24.15 -13.73 7.43
CA ILE A 172 -25.12 -12.65 7.70
C ILE A 172 -25.73 -12.21 6.36
N PRO A 173 -26.85 -12.81 5.93
CA PRO A 173 -27.50 -12.48 4.67
C PRO A 173 -28.33 -11.18 4.77
N GLY A 174 -28.60 -10.57 3.62
CA GLY A 174 -29.48 -9.41 3.49
C GLY A 174 -28.83 -8.30 2.68
N PRO A 175 -29.59 -7.23 2.35
CA PRO A 175 -29.01 -6.08 1.67
C PRO A 175 -28.00 -5.39 2.60
N LYS A 176 -26.78 -5.23 2.12
CA LYS A 176 -25.70 -4.51 2.80
C LYS A 176 -25.25 -3.32 1.94
N PRO A 177 -24.83 -2.20 2.54
CA PRO A 177 -24.18 -1.13 1.81
C PRO A 177 -22.92 -1.63 1.11
N ARG A 178 -22.64 -1.06 -0.06
CA ARG A 178 -21.58 -1.53 -0.95
C ARG A 178 -20.51 -0.48 -1.12
N PHE A 179 -19.26 -0.88 -0.97
CA PHE A 179 -18.11 -0.11 -1.37
C PHE A 179 -17.44 -0.82 -2.55
N PHE A 180 -17.39 -0.19 -3.71
CA PHE A 180 -16.68 -0.71 -4.87
C PHE A 180 -15.37 0.04 -5.09
N LEU A 181 -14.27 -0.69 -5.09
CA LEU A 181 -12.91 -0.22 -5.28
C LEU A 181 -12.33 -0.94 -6.50
N HIS A 182 -11.60 -0.22 -7.34
CA HIS A 182 -10.76 -0.86 -8.33
C HIS A 182 -9.52 -0.03 -8.65
N GLY A 183 -8.55 -0.66 -9.28
CA GLY A 183 -7.33 -0.02 -9.76
C GLY A 183 -6.86 -0.64 -11.06
N ALA A 184 -5.74 -0.13 -11.56
CA ALA A 184 -5.15 -0.52 -12.84
C ALA A 184 -6.12 -0.40 -14.03
N ILE A 185 -7.02 0.58 -14.05
CA ILE A 185 -7.73 0.92 -15.29
C ILE A 185 -6.76 1.49 -16.33
N HIS A 186 -5.75 2.23 -15.86
CA HIS A 186 -4.52 2.47 -16.63
C HIS A 186 -3.43 1.49 -16.20
N ALA A 187 -2.83 0.85 -17.20
CA ALA A 187 -1.94 -0.27 -16.99
C ALA A 187 -0.65 0.07 -16.24
N ARG A 188 -0.03 1.22 -16.49
CA ARG A 188 1.26 1.63 -15.89
C ARG A 188 1.21 2.02 -14.41
N GLU A 189 0.04 2.11 -13.81
CA GLU A 189 -0.15 2.68 -12.47
C GLU A 189 -0.01 1.59 -11.39
N TYR A 190 1.23 1.23 -11.06
CA TYR A 190 1.53 0.00 -10.30
C TYR A 190 0.96 -0.04 -8.88
N THR A 191 0.93 1.10 -8.21
CA THR A 191 0.53 1.25 -6.80
C THR A 191 -0.91 0.84 -6.52
N THR A 192 -1.79 0.97 -7.52
CA THR A 192 -3.26 0.94 -7.37
C THR A 192 -3.78 -0.42 -6.91
N VAL A 193 -3.39 -1.50 -7.59
CA VAL A 193 -3.85 -2.87 -7.28
C VAL A 193 -3.28 -3.37 -5.96
N GLU A 194 -2.01 -3.09 -5.70
CA GLU A 194 -1.35 -3.55 -4.48
C GLU A 194 -1.97 -2.87 -3.24
N LEU A 195 -2.29 -1.56 -3.30
CA LEU A 195 -3.03 -0.89 -2.22
C LEU A 195 -4.39 -1.56 -1.97
N GLY A 196 -5.15 -1.84 -3.03
CA GLY A 196 -6.46 -2.50 -2.92
C GLY A 196 -6.38 -3.89 -2.30
N LEU A 197 -5.40 -4.71 -2.70
CA LEU A 197 -5.19 -6.04 -2.13
C LEU A 197 -4.73 -5.99 -0.68
N ARG A 198 -3.82 -5.09 -0.32
CA ARG A 198 -3.36 -4.92 1.08
C ARG A 198 -4.50 -4.48 1.99
N PHE A 199 -5.41 -3.64 1.50
CA PHE A 199 -6.64 -3.29 2.20
C PHE A 199 -7.57 -4.51 2.42
N ALA A 200 -7.73 -5.35 1.39
CA ALA A 200 -8.51 -6.58 1.52
C ALA A 200 -7.92 -7.55 2.56
N GLU A 201 -6.60 -7.77 2.51
CA GLU A 201 -5.86 -8.61 3.45
C GLU A 201 -6.00 -8.09 4.88
N GLU A 202 -5.87 -6.78 5.09
CA GLU A 202 -5.99 -6.14 6.40
C GLU A 202 -7.38 -6.34 7.03
N LEU A 203 -8.46 -6.18 6.25
CA LEU A 203 -9.82 -6.38 6.74
C LEU A 203 -10.09 -7.85 7.10
N VAL A 204 -9.66 -8.78 6.24
CA VAL A 204 -9.86 -10.22 6.47
C VAL A 204 -9.05 -10.70 7.67
N ALA A 205 -7.81 -10.22 7.83
CA ALA A 205 -6.96 -10.53 8.98
C ALA A 205 -7.48 -9.91 10.29
N GLY A 206 -8.10 -8.72 10.22
CA GLY A 206 -8.71 -8.03 11.35
C GLY A 206 -10.05 -8.62 11.79
N TYR A 207 -10.70 -9.45 10.98
CA TYR A 207 -12.00 -10.01 11.35
C TYR A 207 -11.90 -10.92 12.57
N GLY A 208 -12.64 -10.57 13.63
CA GLY A 208 -12.63 -11.25 14.93
C GLY A 208 -11.76 -10.58 15.99
N THR A 209 -10.79 -9.74 15.59
CA THR A 209 -9.78 -9.14 16.48
C THR A 209 -9.83 -7.61 16.49
N ASP A 210 -10.09 -7.00 15.33
CA ASP A 210 -10.37 -5.57 15.14
C ASP A 210 -11.89 -5.38 15.02
N ALA A 211 -12.45 -4.56 15.91
CA ALA A 211 -13.89 -4.35 15.98
C ALA A 211 -14.45 -3.68 14.73
N ASP A 212 -13.70 -2.75 14.12
CA ASP A 212 -14.10 -2.07 12.89
C ASP A 212 -14.10 -3.01 11.70
N ALA A 213 -13.01 -3.75 11.47
CA ALA A 213 -12.92 -4.75 10.41
C ALA A 213 -14.03 -5.79 10.54
N THR A 214 -14.33 -6.21 11.77
CA THR A 214 -15.40 -7.19 12.04
C THR A 214 -16.77 -6.66 11.65
N TRP A 215 -17.19 -5.51 12.17
CA TRP A 215 -18.53 -5.01 11.85
C TRP A 215 -18.64 -4.57 10.39
N LEU A 216 -17.55 -4.08 9.77
CA LEU A 216 -17.53 -3.75 8.36
C LEU A 216 -17.87 -4.99 7.52
N LEU A 217 -17.23 -6.13 7.75
CA LEU A 217 -17.55 -7.35 6.99
C LEU A 217 -18.92 -7.93 7.37
N ASP A 218 -19.37 -7.77 8.62
CA ASP A 218 -20.70 -8.21 9.04
C ASP A 218 -21.83 -7.41 8.38
N GLU A 219 -21.66 -6.09 8.25
CA GLU A 219 -22.73 -5.17 7.88
C GLU A 219 -22.59 -4.57 6.48
N HIS A 220 -21.42 -4.68 5.82
CA HIS A 220 -21.14 -4.12 4.49
C HIS A 220 -20.67 -5.21 3.51
N GLU A 221 -20.72 -4.89 2.23
CA GLU A 221 -20.08 -5.63 1.14
C GLU A 221 -18.99 -4.74 0.52
N ILE A 222 -17.75 -5.24 0.48
CA ILE A 222 -16.62 -4.55 -0.14
C ILE A 222 -16.24 -5.32 -1.39
N HIS A 223 -16.29 -4.66 -2.52
CA HIS A 223 -16.02 -5.22 -3.84
C HIS A 223 -14.71 -4.63 -4.35
N LEU A 224 -13.73 -5.48 -4.65
CA LEU A 224 -12.45 -5.08 -5.22
C LEU A 224 -12.27 -5.73 -6.59
N LEU A 225 -12.37 -4.95 -7.68
CA LEU A 225 -11.95 -5.45 -8.99
C LEU A 225 -10.41 -5.47 -9.03
N ILE A 226 -9.85 -6.67 -9.12
CA ILE A 226 -8.42 -6.92 -8.90
C ILE A 226 -7.58 -6.28 -10.01
N GLN A 227 -7.98 -6.43 -11.28
CA GLN A 227 -7.33 -5.81 -12.43
C GLN A 227 -8.42 -5.30 -13.38
N ALA A 228 -8.53 -3.98 -13.55
CA ALA A 228 -9.47 -3.41 -14.52
C ALA A 228 -8.96 -3.49 -15.98
N ASN A 229 -7.64 -3.55 -16.17
CA ASN A 229 -6.98 -3.64 -17.48
C ASN A 229 -5.82 -4.67 -17.45
N PRO A 230 -6.11 -5.97 -17.27
CA PRO A 230 -5.07 -6.98 -17.11
C PRO A 230 -4.18 -7.12 -18.36
N ASP A 231 -4.75 -7.06 -19.58
CA ASP A 231 -3.96 -7.17 -20.81
C ASP A 231 -2.96 -6.02 -20.97
N GLY A 232 -3.42 -4.79 -20.70
CA GLY A 232 -2.55 -3.62 -20.69
C GLY A 232 -1.50 -3.73 -19.59
N ARG A 233 -1.86 -4.19 -18.39
CA ARG A 233 -0.94 -4.40 -17.27
C ARG A 233 0.19 -5.36 -17.65
N LYS A 234 -0.08 -6.42 -18.41
CA LYS A 234 0.99 -7.31 -18.92
C LYS A 234 1.99 -6.59 -19.82
N GLN A 235 1.55 -5.61 -20.61
CA GLN A 235 2.48 -4.78 -21.38
C GLN A 235 3.28 -3.85 -20.46
N ALA A 236 2.63 -3.28 -19.44
CA ALA A 236 3.32 -2.43 -18.48
C ALA A 236 4.41 -3.19 -17.72
N GLU A 237 4.12 -4.42 -17.27
CA GLU A 237 5.06 -5.31 -16.55
C GLU A 237 6.36 -5.61 -17.30
N THR A 238 6.41 -5.39 -18.63
CA THR A 238 7.66 -5.49 -19.41
C THR A 238 8.54 -4.24 -19.30
N GLY A 239 8.11 -3.22 -18.55
CA GLY A 239 8.75 -1.92 -18.42
C GLY A 239 8.22 -0.83 -19.35
N LEU A 240 7.22 -1.13 -20.18
CA LEU A 240 6.60 -0.13 -21.06
C LEU A 240 5.67 0.78 -20.26
N SER A 241 5.68 2.09 -20.53
CA SER A 241 4.71 3.03 -19.94
C SER A 241 3.32 2.91 -20.57
N TRP A 242 2.80 1.68 -20.64
CA TRP A 242 1.55 1.34 -21.28
C TRP A 242 0.36 1.85 -20.46
N ARG A 243 -0.55 2.60 -21.08
CA ARG A 243 -1.73 3.16 -20.42
C ARG A 243 -3.01 2.38 -20.75
N LYS A 244 -3.30 2.25 -22.04
CA LYS A 244 -4.58 1.79 -22.60
C LYS A 244 -4.80 0.28 -22.46
N ASN A 245 -5.94 -0.24 -22.89
CA ASN A 245 -6.07 -1.69 -23.14
C ASN A 245 -5.19 -2.10 -24.35
N THR A 246 -5.29 -3.34 -24.83
CA THR A 246 -4.45 -3.83 -25.94
C THR A 246 -5.20 -4.01 -27.26
N ASN A 247 -6.37 -3.35 -27.42
CA ASN A 247 -7.19 -3.49 -28.62
C ASN A 247 -6.41 -3.19 -29.92
N GLY A 248 -6.08 -4.27 -30.65
CA GLY A 248 -5.24 -4.24 -31.84
C GLY A 248 -5.87 -3.61 -33.07
N ASN A 249 -7.16 -3.26 -33.01
CA ASN A 249 -7.82 -2.51 -34.08
C ASN A 249 -7.47 -1.02 -34.06
N TYR A 250 -6.91 -0.52 -32.97
CA TYR A 250 -6.58 0.88 -32.78
C TYR A 250 -5.05 1.07 -32.82
N CYS A 251 -4.57 2.07 -33.55
CA CYS A 251 -3.14 2.32 -33.79
C CYS A 251 -2.32 1.15 -34.38
N GLY A 252 -2.97 0.09 -34.88
CA GLY A 252 -2.32 -1.07 -35.49
C GLY A 252 -1.80 -2.09 -34.45
N PRO A 253 -1.86 -3.40 -34.77
CA PRO A 253 -1.68 -4.47 -33.78
C PRO A 253 -0.26 -4.60 -33.24
N ALA A 254 0.75 -4.07 -33.93
CA ALA A 254 2.15 -4.09 -33.50
C ALA A 254 2.59 -2.79 -32.80
N SER A 255 1.70 -1.80 -32.68
CA SER A 255 2.02 -0.54 -32.02
C SER A 255 1.99 -0.69 -30.50
N ASN A 256 2.88 0.04 -29.83
CA ASN A 256 2.86 0.21 -28.38
C ASN A 256 1.82 1.25 -27.91
N SER A 257 1.22 1.98 -28.85
CA SER A 257 0.13 2.94 -28.59
C SER A 257 -1.24 2.41 -29.02
N ARG A 258 -1.37 1.08 -29.23
CA ARG A 258 -2.67 0.47 -29.54
C ARG A 258 -3.60 0.47 -28.33
N GLY A 259 -4.88 0.17 -28.58
CA GLY A 259 -5.91 0.17 -27.55
C GLY A 259 -6.66 1.49 -27.40
N ALA A 260 -7.67 1.48 -26.53
CA ALA A 260 -8.44 2.63 -26.10
C ALA A 260 -8.20 2.92 -24.61
N ASP A 261 -8.30 4.20 -24.25
CA ASP A 261 -8.29 4.63 -22.86
C ASP A 261 -9.63 4.23 -22.23
N LEU A 262 -9.58 3.25 -21.32
CA LEU A 262 -10.77 2.73 -20.65
C LEU A 262 -11.45 3.81 -19.80
N ASN A 263 -10.70 4.75 -19.22
CA ASN A 263 -11.23 5.88 -18.45
C ASN A 263 -11.62 7.08 -19.32
N ARG A 264 -11.76 6.86 -20.64
CA ARG A 264 -12.48 7.74 -21.59
C ARG A 264 -13.59 7.02 -22.34
N ASN A 265 -13.83 5.74 -22.02
CA ASN A 265 -14.73 4.88 -22.79
C ASN A 265 -16.11 4.69 -22.13
N PHE A 266 -16.35 5.16 -20.91
CA PHE A 266 -17.64 4.97 -20.24
C PHE A 266 -18.78 5.75 -20.93
N GLU A 267 -20.00 5.22 -20.86
CA GLU A 267 -21.17 5.77 -21.58
C GLU A 267 -21.54 7.19 -21.15
N PHE A 268 -21.37 7.53 -19.88
CA PHE A 268 -21.80 8.81 -19.36
C PHE A 268 -20.91 9.94 -19.89
N LYS A 269 -21.54 10.86 -20.62
CA LYS A 269 -20.87 12.03 -21.24
C LYS A 269 -19.73 11.69 -22.20
N TRP A 270 -19.68 10.48 -22.74
CA TRP A 270 -18.68 10.07 -23.70
C TRP A 270 -18.50 11.08 -24.84
N GLY A 271 -17.29 11.59 -25.01
CA GLY A 271 -16.93 12.45 -26.13
C GLY A 271 -17.61 13.81 -26.20
N CYS A 272 -18.16 14.32 -25.09
CA CYS A 272 -19.06 15.47 -25.10
C CYS A 272 -18.39 16.83 -25.30
N CYS A 273 -17.14 16.94 -24.89
CA CYS A 273 -16.63 18.21 -24.35
C CYS A 273 -15.14 18.44 -24.62
N GLY A 274 -14.49 17.54 -25.36
CA GLY A 274 -13.07 17.65 -25.68
C GLY A 274 -12.15 17.17 -24.56
N GLY A 275 -12.63 16.27 -23.70
CA GLY A 275 -11.83 15.66 -22.63
C GLY A 275 -11.10 14.37 -23.04
N SER A 276 -11.16 14.01 -24.32
CA SER A 276 -10.60 12.78 -24.89
C SER A 276 -10.27 12.94 -26.38
N SER A 277 -9.44 12.07 -26.94
CA SER A 277 -9.07 12.11 -28.36
C SER A 277 -9.96 11.23 -29.25
N THR A 278 -10.04 11.58 -30.53
CA THR A 278 -10.61 10.75 -31.60
C THR A 278 -9.55 10.02 -32.44
N ASN A 279 -8.27 10.33 -32.25
CA ASN A 279 -7.16 9.67 -32.93
C ASN A 279 -6.85 8.32 -32.23
N PRO A 280 -6.94 7.17 -32.93
CA PRO A 280 -6.68 5.86 -32.33
C PRO A 280 -5.28 5.67 -31.74
N CYS A 281 -4.31 6.49 -32.16
CA CYS A 281 -2.95 6.45 -31.65
C CYS A 281 -2.70 7.35 -30.43
N ASP A 282 -3.64 8.20 -30.04
CA ASP A 282 -3.50 9.01 -28.84
C ASP A 282 -3.76 8.18 -27.59
N ASP A 283 -3.05 8.50 -26.52
CA ASP A 283 -3.15 7.83 -25.22
C ASP A 283 -4.51 8.04 -24.53
N THR A 284 -5.22 9.11 -24.89
CA THR A 284 -6.59 9.41 -24.43
C THR A 284 -7.65 9.04 -25.47
N TYR A 285 -7.33 8.13 -26.41
CA TYR A 285 -8.29 7.68 -27.42
C TYR A 285 -9.51 7.05 -26.76
N ARG A 286 -10.68 7.69 -26.95
CA ARG A 286 -11.93 7.34 -26.28
C ARG A 286 -12.60 6.03 -26.73
N GLY A 287 -12.01 5.32 -27.68
CA GLY A 287 -12.64 4.18 -28.37
C GLY A 287 -13.53 4.61 -29.54
N ALA A 288 -14.08 3.62 -30.26
CA ALA A 288 -14.90 3.86 -31.45
C ALA A 288 -16.35 4.28 -31.12
N ALA A 289 -16.82 3.95 -29.93
CA ALA A 289 -18.17 4.21 -29.40
C ALA A 289 -18.11 4.21 -27.86
N PRO A 290 -19.12 4.77 -27.17
CA PRO A 290 -19.24 4.58 -25.72
C PRO A 290 -19.35 3.08 -25.40
N ALA A 291 -18.65 2.66 -24.36
CA ALA A 291 -18.50 1.27 -23.91
C ALA A 291 -18.15 0.32 -25.07
N SER A 292 -17.22 0.72 -25.94
CA SER A 292 -16.74 -0.14 -27.04
C SER A 292 -15.81 -1.25 -26.56
N GLU A 293 -15.15 -1.07 -25.41
CA GLU A 293 -14.19 -2.03 -24.89
C GLU A 293 -14.87 -3.03 -23.93
N PRO A 294 -14.51 -4.33 -23.99
CA PRO A 294 -15.14 -5.36 -23.17
C PRO A 294 -14.89 -5.14 -21.67
N GLU A 295 -13.73 -4.60 -21.28
CA GLU A 295 -13.44 -4.24 -19.90
C GLU A 295 -14.39 -3.16 -19.39
N THR A 296 -14.58 -2.08 -20.16
CA THR A 296 -15.51 -0.99 -19.81
C THR A 296 -16.95 -1.51 -19.74
N MET A 297 -17.38 -2.34 -20.69
CA MET A 297 -18.71 -2.96 -20.67
C MET A 297 -18.93 -3.80 -19.41
N ALA A 298 -17.96 -4.62 -19.03
CA ALA A 298 -18.02 -5.46 -17.84
C ALA A 298 -18.12 -4.62 -16.56
N ILE A 299 -17.26 -3.62 -16.40
CA ILE A 299 -17.22 -2.76 -15.20
C ILE A 299 -18.54 -2.01 -15.02
N GLN A 300 -19.03 -1.32 -16.04
CA GLN A 300 -20.27 -0.54 -15.92
C GLN A 300 -21.51 -1.43 -15.71
N ALA A 301 -21.55 -2.62 -16.33
CA ALA A 301 -22.63 -3.59 -16.14
C ALA A 301 -22.61 -4.16 -14.71
N TYR A 302 -21.42 -4.41 -14.17
CA TYR A 302 -21.26 -4.82 -12.79
C TYR A 302 -21.75 -3.74 -11.81
N MET A 303 -21.35 -2.48 -12.01
CA MET A 303 -21.82 -1.35 -11.19
C MET A 303 -23.34 -1.25 -11.17
N ARG A 304 -24.01 -1.37 -12.34
CA ARG A 304 -25.47 -1.41 -12.46
C ARG A 304 -26.12 -2.63 -11.80
N THR A 305 -25.36 -3.72 -11.62
CA THR A 305 -25.84 -4.93 -10.93
C THR A 305 -25.77 -4.77 -9.41
N ILE A 306 -24.73 -4.11 -8.91
CA ILE A 306 -24.49 -3.99 -7.48
C ILE A 306 -25.01 -2.68 -6.86
N PHE A 307 -25.31 -1.65 -7.66
CA PHE A 307 -25.89 -0.41 -7.16
C PHE A 307 -27.22 -0.09 -7.82
N PRO A 308 -28.22 0.38 -7.05
CA PRO A 308 -29.43 0.94 -7.65
C PRO A 308 -29.11 2.29 -8.30
N ASP A 309 -29.84 2.64 -9.36
CA ASP A 309 -29.94 4.02 -9.81
C ASP A 309 -30.73 4.82 -8.77
N GLN A 310 -30.05 5.80 -8.16
CA GLN A 310 -30.58 6.63 -7.08
C GLN A 310 -30.79 8.08 -7.49
N ARG A 311 -30.56 8.47 -8.75
CA ARG A 311 -30.78 9.85 -9.16
C ARG A 311 -32.24 10.12 -9.55
N GLY A 312 -32.60 11.40 -9.50
CA GLY A 312 -33.83 11.86 -10.12
C GLY A 312 -33.75 11.84 -11.66
N PRO A 313 -34.90 11.93 -12.36
CA PRO A 313 -34.97 11.81 -13.81
C PRO A 313 -34.31 12.97 -14.57
N LEU A 314 -34.04 14.11 -13.93
CA LEU A 314 -33.36 15.24 -14.57
C LEU A 314 -31.84 15.19 -14.29
N PRO A 315 -30.99 15.61 -15.25
CA PRO A 315 -29.54 15.67 -15.03
C PRO A 315 -29.09 16.55 -13.85
N SER A 316 -29.95 17.48 -13.41
CA SER A 316 -29.72 18.37 -12.27
C SER A 316 -30.24 17.84 -10.94
N ASP A 317 -30.92 16.69 -10.94
CA ASP A 317 -31.48 16.13 -9.71
C ASP A 317 -30.36 15.48 -8.88
N PRO A 318 -30.26 15.80 -7.58
CA PRO A 318 -29.34 15.09 -6.69
C PRO A 318 -29.83 13.68 -6.39
N ALA A 319 -28.90 12.79 -6.07
CA ALA A 319 -29.24 11.59 -5.32
C ALA A 319 -29.78 11.98 -3.93
N PRO A 320 -30.71 11.18 -3.34
CA PRO A 320 -31.16 11.36 -1.97
C PRO A 320 -30.00 11.47 -0.99
N ALA A 321 -30.16 12.22 0.10
CA ALA A 321 -29.09 12.37 1.08
C ALA A 321 -28.74 11.03 1.76
N ASP A 322 -29.71 10.12 1.88
CA ASP A 322 -29.55 8.76 2.38
C ASP A 322 -29.21 7.74 1.29
N ALA A 323 -28.87 8.19 0.07
CA ALA A 323 -28.39 7.30 -0.98
C ALA A 323 -27.18 6.50 -0.47
N THR A 324 -27.17 5.23 -0.81
CA THR A 324 -26.19 4.26 -0.33
C THR A 324 -25.23 3.84 -1.43
N GLY A 325 -24.02 3.49 -1.06
CA GLY A 325 -22.99 3.05 -1.98
C GLY A 325 -21.89 4.08 -2.18
N LEU A 326 -20.67 3.59 -2.27
CA LEU A 326 -19.49 4.39 -2.52
C LEU A 326 -18.62 3.72 -3.57
N TYR A 327 -18.01 4.51 -4.44
CA TYR A 327 -17.11 4.05 -5.48
C TYR A 327 -15.79 4.84 -5.45
N ILE A 328 -14.67 4.13 -5.49
CA ILE A 328 -13.33 4.72 -5.64
C ILE A 328 -12.61 4.04 -6.80
N ASP A 329 -12.12 4.86 -7.73
CA ASP A 329 -11.15 4.48 -8.75
C ASP A 329 -9.74 4.89 -8.33
N LEU A 330 -8.87 3.91 -8.12
CA LEU A 330 -7.48 4.13 -7.75
C LEU A 330 -6.64 4.32 -9.00
N HIS A 331 -6.06 5.50 -9.11
CA HIS A 331 -5.11 5.90 -10.12
C HIS A 331 -3.73 6.20 -9.53
N SER A 332 -2.72 6.38 -10.38
CA SER A 332 -1.52 7.12 -10.04
C SER A 332 -1.05 7.94 -11.22
N TYR A 333 -0.51 9.14 -11.05
CA TYR A 333 -0.06 9.77 -9.81
C TYR A 333 -0.45 11.25 -9.78
N SER A 334 -0.39 11.87 -8.61
CA SER A 334 -0.40 13.35 -8.39
C SER A 334 -0.70 13.72 -6.93
N GLU A 335 -0.99 12.75 -6.06
CA GLU A 335 -1.43 12.98 -4.67
C GLU A 335 -2.75 13.76 -4.62
N LEU A 336 -3.77 13.27 -5.34
CA LEU A 336 -5.09 13.93 -5.45
C LEU A 336 -6.22 13.05 -4.93
N VAL A 337 -7.27 13.70 -4.42
CA VAL A 337 -8.59 13.10 -4.20
C VAL A 337 -9.60 13.88 -5.03
N LEU A 338 -10.10 13.26 -6.09
CA LEU A 338 -10.96 13.87 -7.08
C LEU A 338 -12.41 13.41 -6.94
N TRP A 339 -13.37 14.30 -7.21
CA TRP A 339 -14.80 13.95 -7.29
C TRP A 339 -15.48 14.59 -8.52
N PRO A 340 -16.62 14.05 -8.97
CA PRO A 340 -17.33 14.57 -10.13
C PRO A 340 -17.71 16.06 -10.04
N TRP A 341 -17.70 16.80 -11.15
CA TRP A 341 -17.52 16.29 -12.51
C TRP A 341 -16.11 16.48 -13.06
N GLY A 342 -15.70 15.58 -13.93
CA GLY A 342 -14.56 15.73 -14.85
C GLY A 342 -14.93 16.49 -16.14
N TYR A 343 -16.16 16.29 -16.64
CA TYR A 343 -16.59 16.85 -17.93
C TYR A 343 -16.99 18.32 -17.94
N THR A 344 -17.16 18.95 -16.77
CA THR A 344 -17.62 20.34 -16.66
C THR A 344 -17.19 20.99 -15.36
N TYR A 345 -16.94 22.30 -15.40
CA TYR A 345 -16.65 23.14 -14.23
C TYR A 345 -17.86 23.43 -13.33
N SER A 346 -19.07 23.05 -13.76
CA SER A 346 -20.23 23.13 -12.87
C SER A 346 -20.12 22.06 -11.80
N ALA A 347 -20.55 22.36 -10.58
CA ALA A 347 -20.61 21.36 -9.52
C ALA A 347 -21.67 20.27 -9.83
N ALA A 348 -21.42 19.06 -9.37
CA ALA A 348 -22.43 18.02 -9.25
C ALA A 348 -23.63 18.47 -8.39
N PRO A 349 -24.86 17.97 -8.64
CA PRO A 349 -26.00 18.24 -7.76
C PRO A 349 -25.75 17.94 -6.27
N ASN A 350 -24.98 16.89 -5.94
CA ASN A 350 -24.52 16.56 -4.58
C ASN A 350 -23.13 17.14 -4.25
N GLY A 351 -22.66 18.14 -5.01
CA GLY A 351 -21.27 18.61 -5.00
C GLY A 351 -20.74 19.05 -3.64
N THR A 352 -21.58 19.65 -2.78
CA THR A 352 -21.16 20.01 -1.42
C THR A 352 -20.84 18.78 -0.58
N ALA A 353 -21.70 17.77 -0.58
CA ALA A 353 -21.46 16.53 0.17
C ALA A 353 -20.27 15.74 -0.41
N LEU A 354 -20.12 15.75 -1.73
CA LEU A 354 -18.95 15.15 -2.40
C LEU A 354 -17.64 15.83 -1.98
N GLN A 355 -17.61 17.17 -1.95
CA GLN A 355 -16.46 17.93 -1.48
C GLN A 355 -16.14 17.64 -0.01
N THR A 356 -17.15 17.62 0.87
CA THR A 356 -16.96 17.34 2.31
C THR A 356 -16.28 15.99 2.51
N LEU A 357 -16.77 14.93 1.86
CA LEU A 357 -16.15 13.61 1.92
C LEU A 357 -14.79 13.55 1.18
N GLY A 358 -14.62 14.25 0.06
CA GLY A 358 -13.31 14.35 -0.61
C GLY A 358 -12.24 14.98 0.29
N ARG A 359 -12.59 16.04 1.02
CA ARG A 359 -11.69 16.65 2.02
C ARG A 359 -11.45 15.77 3.24
N LYS A 360 -12.43 14.96 3.63
CA LYS A 360 -12.28 13.95 4.70
C LYS A 360 -11.26 12.88 4.30
N PHE A 361 -11.33 12.35 3.09
CA PHE A 361 -10.32 11.43 2.57
C PHE A 361 -8.93 12.07 2.49
N ALA A 362 -8.85 13.28 1.94
CA ALA A 362 -7.62 14.04 1.84
C ALA A 362 -6.99 14.39 3.20
N TRP A 363 -7.76 14.37 4.30
CA TRP A 363 -7.19 14.54 5.65
C TRP A 363 -6.33 13.35 6.05
N PHE A 364 -6.71 12.12 5.66
CA PHE A 364 -6.00 10.90 6.03
C PHE A 364 -4.67 10.77 5.30
N ASN A 365 -4.67 10.96 3.98
CA ASN A 365 -3.49 10.76 3.14
C ASN A 365 -2.71 12.05 2.83
N GLY A 366 -3.22 13.22 3.27
CA GLY A 366 -2.58 14.52 3.03
C GLY A 366 -2.66 15.01 1.58
N TYR A 367 -3.46 14.36 0.73
CA TYR A 367 -3.58 14.69 -0.70
C TYR A 367 -4.36 15.98 -0.93
N GLU A 368 -4.29 16.50 -2.16
CA GLU A 368 -5.06 17.67 -2.55
C GLU A 368 -6.48 17.25 -3.02
N PRO A 369 -7.55 17.70 -2.34
CA PRO A 369 -8.92 17.39 -2.72
C PRO A 369 -9.42 18.38 -3.78
N ASP A 370 -9.93 17.93 -4.93
CA ASP A 370 -10.47 18.82 -5.97
C ASP A 370 -11.65 18.20 -6.74
N GLN A 371 -12.45 19.04 -7.40
CA GLN A 371 -13.35 18.51 -8.44
C GLN A 371 -12.50 18.03 -9.62
N SER A 372 -12.82 16.88 -10.23
CA SER A 372 -12.00 16.21 -11.24
C SER A 372 -11.58 17.14 -12.40
N VAL A 373 -12.49 17.98 -12.89
CA VAL A 373 -12.22 18.99 -13.93
C VAL A 373 -11.14 20.03 -13.57
N GLY A 374 -10.85 20.21 -12.28
CA GLY A 374 -9.80 21.10 -11.78
C GLY A 374 -8.40 20.67 -12.22
N LEU A 375 -8.21 19.39 -12.53
CA LEU A 375 -6.99 18.89 -13.17
C LEU A 375 -6.96 19.31 -14.65
N TYR A 376 -7.93 18.80 -15.41
CA TYR A 376 -8.29 19.15 -16.78
C TYR A 376 -9.66 18.53 -17.15
N PRO A 377 -10.36 19.03 -18.18
CA PRO A 377 -11.60 18.40 -18.63
C PRO A 377 -11.40 16.95 -19.09
N THR A 378 -12.24 16.05 -18.61
CA THR A 378 -12.31 14.63 -19.03
C THR A 378 -13.70 14.28 -19.52
N ASP A 379 -13.85 13.26 -20.35
CA ASP A 379 -15.17 12.77 -20.73
C ASP A 379 -15.17 11.23 -20.84
N GLY A 380 -16.30 10.60 -20.52
CA GLY A 380 -16.40 9.14 -20.44
C GLY A 380 -15.55 8.53 -19.31
N SER A 381 -15.41 9.23 -18.17
CA SER A 381 -14.68 8.73 -17.00
C SER A 381 -15.54 7.90 -16.04
N THR A 382 -14.87 7.11 -15.22
CA THR A 382 -15.42 6.19 -14.21
C THR A 382 -16.23 6.90 -13.13
N ASP A 383 -15.65 7.93 -12.51
CA ASP A 383 -16.27 8.72 -11.44
C ASP A 383 -17.53 9.46 -11.91
N ASP A 384 -17.46 10.09 -13.08
CA ASP A 384 -18.58 10.75 -13.74
C ASP A 384 -19.68 9.74 -14.11
N PHE A 385 -19.33 8.52 -14.55
CA PHE A 385 -20.30 7.46 -14.78
C PHE A 385 -20.96 6.99 -13.48
N ALA A 386 -20.18 6.68 -12.44
CA ALA A 386 -20.70 6.17 -11.17
C ALA A 386 -21.70 7.15 -10.52
N TYR A 387 -21.36 8.43 -10.49
CA TYR A 387 -22.26 9.44 -9.98
C TYR A 387 -23.38 9.79 -10.98
N GLY A 388 -23.04 9.96 -12.25
CA GLY A 388 -23.95 10.44 -13.29
C GLY A 388 -24.92 9.43 -13.86
N ASP A 389 -24.66 8.13 -13.74
CA ASP A 389 -25.60 7.08 -14.12
C ASP A 389 -26.37 6.56 -12.90
N LEU A 390 -25.72 6.47 -11.73
CA LEU A 390 -26.27 5.74 -10.57
C LEU A 390 -26.49 6.60 -9.31
N GLY A 391 -25.93 7.81 -9.24
CA GLY A 391 -26.05 8.66 -8.04
C GLY A 391 -25.22 8.19 -6.85
N ILE A 392 -24.14 7.45 -7.13
CA ILE A 392 -23.23 6.91 -6.11
C ILE A 392 -22.19 7.98 -5.74
N ALA A 393 -21.78 8.03 -4.47
CA ALA A 393 -20.64 8.87 -4.08
C ALA A 393 -19.36 8.30 -4.70
N ALA A 394 -18.83 9.02 -5.69
CA ALA A 394 -17.76 8.54 -6.57
C ALA A 394 -16.52 9.41 -6.44
N TYR A 395 -15.34 8.78 -6.40
CA TYR A 395 -14.06 9.45 -6.25
C TYR A 395 -12.98 8.78 -7.10
N THR A 396 -11.98 9.57 -7.46
CA THR A 396 -10.72 9.09 -8.02
C THR A 396 -9.58 9.47 -7.10
N PHE A 397 -8.72 8.54 -6.72
CA PHE A 397 -7.51 8.84 -5.95
C PHE A 397 -6.30 8.74 -6.87
N GLU A 398 -5.49 9.80 -6.97
CA GLU A 398 -4.23 9.80 -7.71
C GLU A 398 -3.08 9.53 -6.73
N LEU A 399 -2.64 8.29 -6.62
CA LEU A 399 -1.70 7.84 -5.61
C LEU A 399 -0.26 8.26 -5.91
N GLY A 400 0.45 8.69 -4.86
CA GLY A 400 1.90 8.91 -4.93
C GLY A 400 2.32 9.88 -6.02
N THR A 401 3.56 9.71 -6.49
CA THR A 401 4.24 10.70 -7.33
C THR A 401 4.85 10.11 -8.61
N ALA A 402 4.63 8.83 -8.91
CA ALA A 402 5.07 8.20 -10.15
C ALA A 402 4.18 7.03 -10.55
N PHE A 403 4.08 6.77 -11.86
CA PHE A 403 3.41 5.57 -12.40
C PHE A 403 4.08 4.29 -11.89
N PHE A 404 5.41 4.22 -12.03
CA PHE A 404 6.24 3.13 -11.51
C PHE A 404 6.91 3.55 -10.20
N GLN A 405 6.11 3.75 -9.16
CA GLN A 405 6.59 4.19 -7.86
C GLN A 405 7.52 3.16 -7.21
N SER A 406 8.62 3.59 -6.60
CA SER A 406 9.52 2.69 -5.89
C SER A 406 8.83 1.98 -4.71
N CYS A 407 9.24 0.75 -4.43
CA CYS A 407 8.70 -0.04 -3.31
C CYS A 407 8.89 0.62 -1.95
N SER A 408 10.00 1.32 -1.74
CA SER A 408 10.25 2.05 -0.50
C SER A 408 9.17 3.11 -0.26
N VAL A 409 8.81 3.89 -1.28
CA VAL A 409 7.78 4.93 -1.14
C VAL A 409 6.40 4.31 -0.97
N PHE A 410 6.14 3.18 -1.63
CA PHE A 410 4.88 2.46 -1.43
C PHE A 410 4.71 1.99 0.02
N GLU A 411 5.66 1.22 0.54
CA GLU A 411 5.55 0.61 1.87
C GLU A 411 5.63 1.64 3.01
N GLN A 412 6.41 2.72 2.85
CA GLN A 412 6.64 3.70 3.94
C GLN A 412 5.70 4.90 3.91
N THR A 413 5.02 5.16 2.79
CA THR A 413 4.21 6.38 2.62
C THR A 413 2.85 6.04 2.02
N ILE A 414 2.79 5.56 0.78
CA ILE A 414 1.49 5.40 0.08
C ILE A 414 0.57 4.43 0.82
N LEU A 415 1.07 3.27 1.21
CA LEU A 415 0.29 2.25 1.91
C LEU A 415 -0.23 2.76 3.28
N PRO A 416 0.64 3.16 4.24
CA PRO A 416 0.16 3.59 5.56
C PRO A 416 -0.70 4.85 5.53
N ASP A 417 -0.52 5.75 4.55
CA ASP A 417 -1.28 7.00 4.45
C ASP A 417 -2.67 6.79 3.83
N ASN A 418 -2.83 5.85 2.90
CA ASN A 418 -4.08 5.62 2.18
C ASN A 418 -4.98 4.52 2.78
N LEU A 419 -4.43 3.54 3.50
CA LEU A 419 -5.24 2.50 4.16
C LEU A 419 -6.31 3.09 5.11
N PRO A 420 -6.01 4.10 5.95
CA PRO A 420 -7.03 4.74 6.78
C PRO A 420 -8.16 5.40 5.98
N ALA A 421 -7.85 5.96 4.80
CA ALA A 421 -8.85 6.57 3.92
C ALA A 421 -9.80 5.50 3.32
N LEU A 422 -9.28 4.36 2.90
CA LEU A 422 -10.09 3.23 2.40
C LEU A 422 -10.93 2.58 3.52
N ARG A 423 -10.37 2.44 4.73
CA ARG A 423 -11.16 2.04 5.91
C ARG A 423 -12.29 3.04 6.17
N TYR A 424 -12.04 4.34 6.08
CA TYR A 424 -13.07 5.36 6.24
C TYR A 424 -14.16 5.25 5.16
N ALA A 425 -13.78 5.03 3.91
CA ALA A 425 -14.70 4.85 2.79
C ALA A 425 -15.66 3.68 3.06
N ALA A 426 -15.12 2.55 3.52
CA ALA A 426 -15.93 1.39 3.93
C ALA A 426 -16.91 1.72 5.06
N LYS A 427 -16.49 2.52 6.06
CA LYS A 427 -17.36 2.92 7.19
C LYS A 427 -18.55 3.78 6.77
N VAL A 428 -18.37 4.65 5.79
CA VAL A 428 -19.39 5.64 5.40
C VAL A 428 -20.21 5.22 4.18
N ALA A 429 -19.91 4.09 3.55
CA ALA A 429 -20.59 3.61 2.34
C ALA A 429 -22.12 3.44 2.52
N ARG A 430 -22.62 3.29 3.75
CA ARG A 430 -24.07 3.32 4.03
C ARG A 430 -24.71 4.67 3.68
N THR A 431 -24.07 5.77 4.05
CA THR A 431 -24.62 7.13 4.03
C THR A 431 -23.54 8.18 3.69
N PRO A 432 -22.88 8.05 2.53
CA PRO A 432 -21.71 8.86 2.17
C PRO A 432 -22.02 10.36 1.97
N TYR A 433 -23.28 10.74 1.74
CA TYR A 433 -23.66 12.15 1.62
C TYR A 433 -24.07 12.81 2.95
N LEU A 434 -24.08 12.07 4.06
CA LEU A 434 -24.51 12.55 5.37
C LEU A 434 -23.41 12.40 6.42
N THR A 435 -22.93 11.18 6.59
CA THR A 435 -22.04 10.80 7.69
C THR A 435 -20.69 11.50 7.70
N PRO A 436 -20.05 11.78 6.55
CA PRO A 436 -18.76 12.47 6.52
C PRO A 436 -18.78 13.91 7.04
N ALA A 437 -19.95 14.54 7.14
CA ALA A 437 -20.09 15.89 7.66
C ALA A 437 -20.01 15.96 9.19
N GLY A 438 -20.22 14.85 9.89
CA GLY A 438 -20.17 14.81 11.36
C GLY A 438 -18.81 14.36 11.92
N PRO A 439 -18.72 14.27 13.26
CA PRO A 439 -17.46 14.04 13.96
C PRO A 439 -17.01 12.59 13.90
N ASP A 440 -15.70 12.38 13.73
CA ASP A 440 -15.12 11.04 13.72
C ASP A 440 -14.87 10.55 15.15
N VAL A 441 -15.09 9.26 15.40
CA VAL A 441 -14.67 8.60 16.64
C VAL A 441 -13.21 8.18 16.52
N VAL A 442 -12.35 8.78 17.34
CA VAL A 442 -10.90 8.56 17.37
C VAL A 442 -10.51 7.77 18.61
N ALA A 443 -9.66 6.76 18.41
CA ALA A 443 -9.09 5.91 19.46
C ALA A 443 -10.11 5.37 20.49
N PRO A 444 -11.21 4.72 20.04
CA PRO A 444 -12.14 4.09 20.98
C PRO A 444 -11.41 2.99 21.78
N GLY A 445 -11.63 2.98 23.08
CA GLY A 445 -10.99 2.03 24.01
C GLY A 445 -11.90 1.69 25.18
N VAL A 446 -11.74 0.51 25.75
CA VAL A 446 -12.48 0.08 26.93
C VAL A 446 -11.55 -0.57 27.95
N THR A 447 -11.66 -0.16 29.21
CA THR A 447 -10.79 -0.62 30.30
C THR A 447 -11.61 -1.06 31.52
N PRO A 448 -11.39 -2.29 32.06
CA PRO A 448 -10.63 -3.37 31.41
C PRO A 448 -11.38 -3.89 30.18
N ALA A 449 -10.65 -4.35 29.17
CA ALA A 449 -11.24 -4.94 27.96
C ALA A 449 -11.80 -6.35 28.19
N VAL A 450 -11.42 -6.96 29.32
CA VAL A 450 -11.87 -8.28 29.78
C VAL A 450 -12.40 -8.10 31.19
N ILE A 451 -13.64 -8.52 31.43
CA ILE A 451 -14.36 -8.17 32.66
C ILE A 451 -15.32 -9.28 33.11
N ALA A 452 -15.54 -9.40 34.42
CA ALA A 452 -16.53 -10.33 34.94
C ALA A 452 -17.97 -9.77 34.82
N PRO A 453 -19.00 -10.63 34.66
CA PRO A 453 -20.39 -10.17 34.61
C PRO A 453 -20.78 -9.36 35.86
N GLY A 454 -21.43 -8.22 35.65
CA GLY A 454 -21.91 -7.33 36.72
C GLY A 454 -20.87 -6.32 37.23
N GLU A 455 -19.63 -6.38 36.74
CA GLU A 455 -18.66 -5.31 36.95
C GLU A 455 -18.84 -4.19 35.91
N THR A 456 -18.19 -3.05 36.14
CA THR A 456 -18.28 -1.87 35.27
C THR A 456 -16.96 -1.67 34.51
N ALA A 457 -17.05 -1.61 33.18
CA ALA A 457 -15.93 -1.19 32.33
C ALA A 457 -16.06 0.31 31.99
N VAL A 458 -14.95 0.98 31.72
CA VAL A 458 -14.92 2.38 31.29
C VAL A 458 -14.63 2.44 29.80
N LEU A 459 -15.60 2.89 29.02
CA LEU A 459 -15.48 3.19 27.61
C LEU A 459 -14.99 4.63 27.44
N THR A 460 -14.01 4.85 26.57
CA THR A 460 -13.42 6.15 26.26
C THR A 460 -13.23 6.33 24.76
N ALA A 461 -13.35 7.55 24.25
CA ALA A 461 -12.97 7.93 22.89
C ALA A 461 -12.75 9.45 22.79
N THR A 462 -12.28 9.92 21.65
CA THR A 462 -12.34 11.33 21.26
C THR A 462 -13.30 11.49 20.08
N LEU A 463 -14.22 12.44 20.16
CA LEU A 463 -15.07 12.87 19.04
C LEU A 463 -14.42 14.10 18.39
N ASP A 464 -14.08 14.02 17.11
CA ASP A 464 -13.32 15.07 16.41
C ASP A 464 -14.02 15.50 15.12
N ASP A 465 -14.55 16.72 15.12
CA ASP A 465 -15.23 17.35 13.98
C ASP A 465 -14.27 18.13 13.07
N THR A 466 -12.95 18.09 13.33
CA THR A 466 -11.96 18.93 12.64
C THR A 466 -11.16 18.21 11.56
N ARG A 467 -11.41 16.91 11.37
CA ARG A 467 -10.65 16.04 10.45
C ARG A 467 -11.05 16.24 8.99
N PHE A 468 -10.68 17.39 8.42
CA PHE A 468 -10.86 17.70 7.00
C PHE A 468 -9.58 18.34 6.44
N SER A 469 -9.25 18.03 5.19
CA SER A 469 -8.12 18.66 4.51
C SER A 469 -8.37 20.15 4.28
N THR A 470 -7.39 20.96 4.69
CA THR A 470 -7.38 22.41 4.52
C THR A 470 -6.45 22.88 3.39
N VAL A 471 -5.90 21.94 2.61
CA VAL A 471 -4.85 22.20 1.59
C VAL A 471 -5.25 23.31 0.61
N ASN A 472 -6.49 23.29 0.12
CA ASN A 472 -7.01 24.23 -0.86
C ASN A 472 -8.43 24.75 -0.53
N GLY A 473 -8.77 24.83 0.75
CA GLY A 473 -10.07 25.33 1.23
C GLY A 473 -10.35 24.98 2.67
N VAL A 474 -11.58 25.18 3.13
CA VAL A 474 -12.01 24.88 4.50
C VAL A 474 -13.38 24.22 4.48
N GLU A 475 -13.62 23.31 5.42
CA GLU A 475 -14.95 22.77 5.71
C GLU A 475 -15.54 23.43 6.96
N PRO A 476 -16.87 23.61 7.02
CA PRO A 476 -17.51 24.03 8.24
C PRO A 476 -17.33 22.94 9.30
N THR A 477 -16.82 23.32 10.46
CA THR A 477 -16.66 22.43 11.63
C THR A 477 -17.39 23.04 12.82
N GLN A 478 -18.05 22.21 13.60
CA GLN A 478 -18.99 22.53 14.65
C GLN A 478 -18.50 22.02 15.99
N ALA A 479 -19.01 22.60 17.08
CA ALA A 479 -18.86 21.97 18.39
C ALA A 479 -19.58 20.61 18.37
N ILE A 480 -19.04 19.64 19.08
CA ILE A 480 -19.75 18.39 19.36
C ILE A 480 -20.99 18.74 20.17
N ALA A 481 -22.12 18.07 19.91
CA ALA A 481 -23.36 18.25 20.65
C ALA A 481 -23.70 17.04 21.52
N ALA A 482 -23.34 15.83 21.06
CA ALA A 482 -23.55 14.61 21.81
C ALA A 482 -22.61 13.48 21.33
N GLY A 483 -22.38 12.52 22.21
CA GLY A 483 -21.84 11.20 21.86
C GLY A 483 -22.79 10.10 22.32
N SER A 484 -22.85 9.00 21.59
CA SER A 484 -23.59 7.81 21.99
C SER A 484 -22.81 6.54 21.70
N TYR A 485 -23.03 5.52 22.51
CA TYR A 485 -22.61 4.16 22.24
C TYR A 485 -23.80 3.19 22.18
N TYR A 486 -23.62 2.09 21.49
CA TYR A 486 -24.60 1.03 21.28
C TYR A 486 -23.94 -0.31 21.58
N LEU A 487 -24.66 -1.19 22.27
CA LEU A 487 -24.18 -2.50 22.66
C LEU A 487 -24.74 -3.56 21.70
N ASP A 488 -23.82 -4.26 21.01
CA ASP A 488 -24.02 -5.38 20.07
C ASP A 488 -24.87 -5.11 18.83
N THR A 489 -25.76 -4.11 18.88
CA THR A 489 -26.61 -3.70 17.77
C THR A 489 -26.14 -2.35 17.24
N PRO A 490 -25.65 -2.23 15.99
CA PRO A 490 -25.18 -0.96 15.44
C PRO A 490 -26.34 0.04 15.26
N PRO A 491 -26.06 1.36 15.22
CA PRO A 491 -27.08 2.41 15.31
C PRO A 491 -28.16 2.40 14.24
N TRP A 492 -27.89 1.81 13.07
CA TRP A 492 -28.86 1.73 11.96
C TRP A 492 -29.74 0.48 12.00
N ARG A 493 -29.46 -0.49 12.86
CA ARG A 493 -30.27 -1.73 12.95
C ARG A 493 -31.49 -1.52 13.84
N PRO A 494 -32.64 -2.12 13.49
CA PRO A 494 -33.81 -2.12 14.36
C PRO A 494 -33.48 -2.71 15.74
N GLY A 495 -33.92 -2.02 16.81
CA GLY A 495 -33.64 -2.44 18.19
C GLY A 495 -32.36 -1.88 18.80
N ALA A 496 -31.56 -1.11 18.04
CA ALA A 496 -30.43 -0.37 18.58
C ALA A 496 -30.90 0.61 19.67
N VAL A 497 -30.24 0.57 20.83
CA VAL A 497 -30.52 1.47 21.96
C VAL A 497 -29.33 2.38 22.17
N ALA A 498 -29.51 3.66 21.88
CA ALA A 498 -28.49 4.68 22.12
C ALA A 498 -28.28 4.88 23.63
N ARG A 499 -27.03 4.78 24.07
CA ARG A 499 -26.59 5.07 25.45
C ARG A 499 -25.65 6.28 25.42
N PRO A 500 -25.84 7.28 26.28
CA PRO A 500 -25.08 8.52 26.19
C PRO A 500 -23.62 8.30 26.56
N LEU A 501 -22.73 8.96 25.81
CA LEU A 501 -21.36 9.25 26.23
C LEU A 501 -21.36 10.64 26.88
N ALA A 502 -20.61 10.81 27.96
CA ALA A 502 -20.43 12.10 28.63
C ALA A 502 -19.11 12.73 28.20
N ALA A 503 -19.10 14.03 27.91
CA ALA A 503 -17.86 14.80 27.78
C ALA A 503 -17.08 14.73 29.10
N VAL A 504 -15.76 14.52 29.03
CA VAL A 504 -14.89 14.30 30.19
C VAL A 504 -14.80 15.55 31.07
N ASP A 505 -14.88 16.74 30.48
CA ASP A 505 -14.92 18.02 31.19
C ASP A 505 -16.35 18.44 31.60
N GLY A 506 -17.36 17.64 31.24
CA GLY A 506 -18.76 17.82 31.59
C GLY A 506 -19.58 18.65 30.60
N LEU A 507 -19.01 19.19 29.53
CA LEU A 507 -19.72 20.01 28.55
C LEU A 507 -19.36 19.59 27.12
N PHE A 508 -20.36 19.60 26.23
CA PHE A 508 -20.12 19.47 24.79
C PHE A 508 -20.05 20.89 24.21
N ASP A 509 -18.86 21.50 24.21
CA ASP A 509 -18.66 22.90 23.82
C ASP A 509 -17.46 23.16 22.89
N GLN A 510 -16.64 22.14 22.64
CA GLN A 510 -15.52 22.15 21.70
C GLN A 510 -15.80 21.34 20.43
N LYS A 511 -15.00 21.58 19.39
CA LYS A 511 -15.02 20.79 18.13
C LYS A 511 -14.34 19.44 18.25
N VAL A 512 -13.56 19.25 19.32
CA VAL A 512 -12.87 18.01 19.67
C VAL A 512 -13.16 17.76 21.14
N GLU A 513 -13.83 16.67 21.44
CA GLU A 513 -14.27 16.33 22.80
C GLU A 513 -13.80 14.95 23.21
N ALA A 514 -13.13 14.86 24.35
CA ALA A 514 -12.88 13.59 25.00
C ALA A 514 -14.17 13.12 25.68
N VAL A 515 -14.57 11.88 25.44
CA VAL A 515 -15.83 11.32 25.95
C VAL A 515 -15.61 10.01 26.71
N SER A 516 -16.48 9.75 27.68
CA SER A 516 -16.46 8.52 28.46
C SER A 516 -17.86 8.01 28.83
N ALA A 517 -17.98 6.71 29.09
CA ALA A 517 -19.14 6.11 29.72
C ALA A 517 -18.78 4.89 30.56
N ASN A 518 -19.54 4.68 31.64
CA ASN A 518 -19.54 3.44 32.38
C ASN A 518 -20.44 2.42 31.66
N VAL A 519 -19.87 1.27 31.33
CA VAL A 519 -20.57 0.14 30.71
C VAL A 519 -20.86 -0.89 31.80
N ASP A 520 -22.12 -0.92 32.24
CA ASP A 520 -22.63 -1.95 33.16
C ASP A 520 -22.80 -3.26 32.40
N THR A 521 -22.08 -4.29 32.85
CA THR A 521 -22.11 -5.63 32.25
C THR A 521 -23.13 -6.56 32.90
N THR A 522 -23.96 -6.05 33.82
CA THR A 522 -25.02 -6.82 34.45
C THR A 522 -25.97 -7.41 33.41
N GLY A 523 -26.09 -8.73 33.40
CA GLY A 523 -26.97 -9.46 32.49
C GLY A 523 -26.40 -9.67 31.08
N LEU A 524 -25.16 -9.25 30.82
CA LEU A 524 -24.46 -9.65 29.59
C LEU A 524 -24.07 -11.12 29.67
N ALA A 525 -24.24 -11.81 28.54
CA ALA A 525 -23.80 -13.20 28.43
C ALA A 525 -22.26 -13.27 28.39
N PRO A 526 -21.63 -14.35 28.88
CA PRO A 526 -20.21 -14.54 28.64
C PRO A 526 -19.90 -14.56 27.13
N GLY A 527 -18.80 -13.91 26.73
CA GLY A 527 -18.36 -13.83 25.34
C GLY A 527 -17.96 -12.42 24.89
N ARG A 528 -17.86 -12.27 23.57
CA ARG A 528 -17.53 -11.00 22.91
C ARG A 528 -18.77 -10.11 22.79
N HIS A 529 -18.63 -8.87 23.21
CA HIS A 529 -19.57 -7.80 22.95
C HIS A 529 -18.93 -6.71 22.09
N THR A 530 -19.72 -6.08 21.23
CA THR A 530 -19.26 -4.96 20.38
C THR A 530 -19.89 -3.67 20.86
N LEU A 531 -19.05 -2.70 21.22
CA LEU A 531 -19.48 -1.35 21.57
C LEU A 531 -19.28 -0.47 20.34
N TYR A 532 -20.38 -0.07 19.69
CA TYR A 532 -20.37 0.89 18.59
C TYR A 532 -20.46 2.29 19.16
N LEU A 533 -19.69 3.24 18.63
CA LEU A 533 -19.65 4.63 19.07
C LEU A 533 -19.98 5.56 17.90
N GLN A 534 -20.68 6.65 18.19
CA GLN A 534 -20.99 7.69 17.21
C GLN A 534 -21.08 9.06 17.89
N GLY A 535 -20.48 10.07 17.28
CA GLY A 535 -20.67 11.47 17.67
C GLY A 535 -21.73 12.17 16.82
N THR A 536 -22.29 13.25 17.35
CA THR A 536 -23.17 14.18 16.62
C THR A 536 -22.74 15.60 16.93
N ASP A 537 -22.60 16.41 15.88
CA ASP A 537 -22.22 17.81 16.00
C ASP A 537 -23.41 18.75 16.31
N ALA A 538 -23.12 20.04 16.51
CA ALA A 538 -24.12 21.08 16.76
C ALA A 538 -25.00 21.44 15.55
N ALA A 539 -24.64 21.02 14.33
CA ALA A 539 -25.53 21.09 13.16
C ALA A 539 -26.49 19.89 13.08
N GLY A 540 -26.30 18.87 13.92
CA GLY A 540 -27.08 17.64 13.96
C GLY A 540 -26.55 16.55 13.02
N SER A 541 -25.34 16.69 12.48
CA SER A 541 -24.73 15.67 11.62
C SER A 541 -24.14 14.56 12.48
N ALA A 542 -24.58 13.33 12.26
CA ALA A 542 -24.03 12.15 12.90
C ALA A 542 -22.82 11.66 12.10
N GLY A 543 -21.68 11.49 12.78
CA GLY A 543 -20.43 11.10 12.15
C GLY A 543 -20.26 9.60 11.94
N ALA A 544 -19.09 9.20 11.43
CA ALA A 544 -18.76 7.81 11.15
C ALA A 544 -18.77 6.96 12.43
N VAL A 545 -19.24 5.72 12.31
CA VAL A 545 -19.24 4.77 13.43
C VAL A 545 -17.87 4.11 13.52
N SER A 546 -17.36 4.02 14.75
CA SER A 546 -16.23 3.14 15.09
C SER A 546 -16.65 2.20 16.21
N ALA A 547 -15.94 1.09 16.39
CA ALA A 547 -16.25 0.12 17.41
C ALA A 547 -15.04 -0.28 18.24
N VAL A 548 -15.31 -0.87 19.41
CA VAL A 548 -14.33 -1.56 20.24
C VAL A 548 -14.96 -2.81 20.86
N PHE A 549 -14.16 -3.86 21.06
CA PHE A 549 -14.64 -5.07 21.74
C PHE A 549 -14.55 -4.96 23.26
N LEU A 550 -15.56 -5.53 23.92
CA LEU A 550 -15.59 -5.82 25.35
C LEU A 550 -15.79 -7.32 25.52
N TRP A 551 -14.96 -7.97 26.33
CA TRP A 551 -15.06 -9.40 26.60
C TRP A 551 -15.58 -9.63 28.00
N VAL A 552 -16.73 -10.30 28.10
CA VAL A 552 -17.30 -10.71 29.38
C VAL A 552 -16.89 -12.15 29.65
N ILE A 553 -16.09 -12.37 30.69
CA ILE A 553 -15.61 -13.70 31.10
C ILE A 553 -16.12 -13.97 32.50
N ASP A 554 -16.99 -14.98 32.64
CA ASP A 554 -17.40 -15.46 33.96
C ASP A 554 -16.29 -16.38 34.53
N PRO A 555 -15.55 -15.97 35.56
CA PRO A 555 -14.44 -16.76 36.10
C PRO A 555 -14.87 -18.11 36.66
N MET A 556 -16.17 -18.32 36.92
CA MET A 556 -16.71 -19.60 37.40
C MET A 556 -16.91 -20.62 36.28
N THR A 557 -17.15 -20.16 35.05
CA THR A 557 -17.51 -21.03 33.91
C THR A 557 -16.56 -20.90 32.73
N ALA A 558 -15.65 -19.94 32.73
CA ALA A 558 -14.68 -19.75 31.66
C ALA A 558 -13.71 -20.94 31.59
N PRO A 559 -13.36 -21.41 30.38
CA PRO A 559 -12.24 -22.32 30.23
C PRO A 559 -10.94 -21.70 30.74
N VAL A 560 -10.08 -22.56 31.27
CA VAL A 560 -8.76 -22.22 31.76
C VAL A 560 -7.72 -23.00 30.96
N VAL A 561 -6.81 -22.28 30.30
CA VAL A 561 -5.62 -22.86 29.68
C VAL A 561 -4.49 -22.80 30.71
N THR A 562 -3.87 -23.93 30.97
CA THR A 562 -2.77 -24.07 31.93
C THR A 562 -1.61 -24.80 31.29
N GLY A 563 -0.43 -24.72 31.88
CA GLY A 563 0.72 -25.51 31.45
C GLY A 563 2.02 -24.84 31.83
N HIS A 564 3.10 -25.21 31.13
CA HIS A 564 4.38 -24.56 31.28
C HIS A 564 4.96 -24.15 29.93
N VAL A 565 5.72 -23.06 29.93
CA VAL A 565 6.62 -22.70 28.84
C VAL A 565 8.05 -22.99 29.29
N ARG A 566 8.74 -23.86 28.55
CA ARG A 566 10.07 -24.35 28.89
C ARG A 566 11.03 -24.16 27.72
N ASP A 567 12.30 -24.08 28.05
CA ASP A 567 13.40 -24.19 27.10
C ASP A 567 13.42 -25.62 26.53
N ALA A 568 13.41 -25.76 25.20
CA ALA A 568 13.36 -27.06 24.53
C ALA A 568 14.61 -27.92 24.79
N VAL A 569 15.74 -27.30 25.12
CA VAL A 569 17.03 -27.97 25.35
C VAL A 569 17.30 -28.18 26.83
N SER A 570 17.20 -27.12 27.64
CA SER A 570 17.53 -27.19 29.07
C SER A 570 16.35 -27.68 29.95
N HIS A 571 15.13 -27.66 29.39
CA HIS A 571 13.87 -27.93 30.09
C HIS A 571 13.57 -27.00 31.29
N ALA A 572 14.36 -25.94 31.45
CA ALA A 572 14.12 -24.90 32.45
C ALA A 572 12.83 -24.14 32.14
N GLY A 573 12.15 -23.65 33.17
CA GLY A 573 11.01 -22.75 32.99
C GLY A 573 11.47 -21.42 32.39
N LEU A 574 10.66 -20.86 31.49
CA LEU A 574 10.96 -19.59 30.82
C LEU A 574 10.07 -18.47 31.34
N ALA A 575 10.64 -17.26 31.41
CA ALA A 575 9.88 -16.01 31.49
C ALA A 575 9.32 -15.68 30.09
N ALA A 576 8.06 -16.04 29.88
CA ALA A 576 7.39 -16.05 28.59
C ALA A 576 6.02 -15.35 28.68
N THR A 577 5.46 -15.06 27.52
CA THR A 577 4.06 -14.65 27.38
C THR A 577 3.31 -15.71 26.60
N VAL A 578 2.14 -16.11 27.10
CA VAL A 578 1.18 -16.97 26.39
C VAL A 578 -0.01 -16.11 25.98
N VAL A 579 -0.41 -16.22 24.71
CA VAL A 579 -1.46 -15.40 24.09
C VAL A 579 -2.50 -16.30 23.44
N ALA A 580 -3.77 -15.93 23.56
CA ALA A 580 -4.90 -16.47 22.84
C ALA A 580 -5.75 -15.31 22.33
N GLY A 581 -5.63 -14.93 21.05
CA GLY A 581 -6.27 -13.73 20.52
C GLY A 581 -5.91 -12.47 21.33
N PRO A 582 -6.89 -11.72 21.90
CA PRO A 582 -6.61 -10.54 22.73
C PRO A 582 -6.23 -10.87 24.19
N PHE A 583 -6.30 -12.14 24.59
CA PHE A 583 -6.00 -12.57 25.96
C PHE A 583 -4.53 -12.95 26.09
N SER A 584 -3.89 -12.52 27.18
CA SER A 584 -2.51 -12.90 27.44
C SER A 584 -2.22 -13.06 28.92
N THR A 585 -1.22 -13.87 29.23
CA THR A 585 -0.66 -14.01 30.58
C THR A 585 0.86 -14.17 30.51
N ALA A 586 1.54 -13.72 31.56
CA ALA A 586 2.95 -14.03 31.78
C ALA A 586 3.09 -15.37 32.51
N THR A 587 4.16 -16.10 32.21
CA THR A 587 4.54 -17.31 32.95
C THR A 587 5.29 -16.96 34.22
N ASP A 588 5.30 -17.88 35.19
CA ASP A 588 6.25 -17.84 36.29
C ASP A 588 7.68 -18.04 35.75
N PRO A 589 8.63 -17.12 36.03
CA PRO A 589 9.94 -17.10 35.40
C PRO A 589 10.87 -18.25 35.84
N VAL A 590 10.51 -19.02 36.87
CA VAL A 590 11.33 -20.12 37.40
C VAL A 590 10.78 -21.46 36.93
N THR A 591 9.48 -21.65 37.05
CA THR A 591 8.79 -22.91 36.74
C THR A 591 8.30 -22.98 35.31
N GLY A 592 8.09 -21.82 34.66
CA GLY A 592 7.44 -21.67 33.37
C GLY A 592 5.92 -21.77 33.44
N ALA A 593 5.34 -21.98 34.63
CA ALA A 593 3.91 -22.25 34.78
C ALA A 593 3.05 -21.03 34.40
N TYR A 594 1.91 -21.28 33.77
CA TYR A 594 0.95 -20.22 33.45
C TYR A 594 -0.50 -20.71 33.60
N GLU A 595 -1.39 -19.73 33.76
CA GLU A 595 -2.83 -19.90 33.75
C GLU A 595 -3.45 -18.74 32.96
N LEU A 596 -4.29 -19.04 31.98
CA LEU A 596 -4.94 -18.07 31.11
C LEU A 596 -6.43 -18.41 31.01
N GLN A 597 -7.29 -17.47 31.42
CA GLN A 597 -8.73 -17.57 31.20
C GLN A 597 -9.11 -16.93 29.87
N VAL A 598 -9.94 -17.64 29.11
CA VAL A 598 -10.47 -17.17 27.83
C VAL A 598 -11.97 -17.51 27.72
N PRO A 599 -12.73 -16.87 26.83
CA PRO A 599 -14.08 -17.28 26.53
C PRO A 599 -14.13 -18.66 25.86
N GLU A 600 -15.29 -19.31 25.96
CA GLU A 600 -15.61 -20.47 25.13
C GLU A 600 -15.37 -20.15 23.64
N GLY A 601 -14.71 -21.06 22.93
CA GLY A 601 -14.43 -20.86 21.52
C GLY A 601 -13.29 -21.73 21.00
N THR A 602 -12.89 -21.45 19.76
CA THR A 602 -11.70 -22.04 19.15
C THR A 602 -10.62 -20.97 19.09
N TRP A 603 -9.44 -21.28 19.61
CA TRP A 603 -8.35 -20.33 19.79
C TRP A 603 -7.03 -20.89 19.29
N ASP A 604 -6.21 -20.02 18.72
CA ASP A 604 -4.79 -20.30 18.51
C ASP A 604 -4.03 -19.84 19.75
N LEU A 605 -3.22 -20.73 20.32
CA LEU A 605 -2.41 -20.48 21.50
C LEU A 605 -0.96 -20.27 21.08
N ARG A 606 -0.39 -19.10 21.39
CA ARG A 606 1.00 -18.76 21.05
C ARG A 606 1.81 -18.45 22.30
N ALA A 607 2.96 -19.09 22.43
CA ALA A 607 3.94 -18.79 23.47
C ALA A 607 5.20 -18.16 22.87
N SER A 608 5.73 -17.13 23.52
CA SER A 608 6.97 -16.45 23.13
C SER A 608 7.80 -16.05 24.34
N ALA A 609 9.12 -16.22 24.25
CA ALA A 609 10.10 -15.76 25.23
C ALA A 609 11.25 -15.02 24.52
N PRO A 610 11.97 -14.11 25.20
CA PRO A 610 13.19 -13.50 24.68
C PRO A 610 14.22 -14.55 24.27
N GLU A 611 14.95 -14.35 23.17
CA GLU A 611 15.97 -15.28 22.65
C GLU A 611 15.46 -16.71 22.39
N HIS A 612 14.17 -16.88 22.07
CA HIS A 612 13.59 -18.17 21.69
C HIS A 612 12.65 -18.04 20.49
N VAL A 613 12.55 -19.10 19.70
CA VAL A 613 11.59 -19.22 18.60
C VAL A 613 10.18 -19.36 19.19
N PRO A 614 9.20 -18.50 18.84
CA PRO A 614 7.83 -18.63 19.32
C PRO A 614 7.16 -19.90 18.79
N ALA A 615 6.32 -20.53 19.60
CA ALA A 615 5.53 -21.70 19.22
C ALA A 615 4.04 -21.36 19.20
N THR A 616 3.30 -21.91 18.22
CA THR A 616 1.85 -21.70 18.08
C THR A 616 1.13 -23.04 17.90
N VAL A 617 0.06 -23.26 18.66
CA VAL A 617 -0.87 -24.38 18.52
C VAL A 617 -2.19 -23.83 18.02
N THR A 618 -2.61 -24.23 16.83
CA THR A 618 -3.80 -23.68 16.19
C THR A 618 -5.05 -24.52 16.46
N GLY A 619 -6.22 -23.88 16.44
CA GLY A 619 -7.51 -24.56 16.46
C GLY A 619 -7.87 -25.25 17.79
N VAL A 620 -7.40 -24.75 18.93
CA VAL A 620 -7.70 -25.32 20.25
C VAL A 620 -9.14 -24.99 20.64
N VAL A 621 -9.97 -26.02 20.75
CA VAL A 621 -11.39 -25.90 21.14
C VAL A 621 -11.52 -25.93 22.66
N LEU A 622 -12.02 -24.84 23.24
CA LEU A 622 -12.18 -24.65 24.68
C LEU A 622 -13.66 -24.48 25.03
N GLY A 623 -14.21 -25.45 25.76
CA GLY A 623 -15.59 -25.45 26.24
C GLY A 623 -15.74 -24.91 27.66
N SER A 624 -16.99 -24.64 28.07
CA SER A 624 -17.30 -24.14 29.41
C SER A 624 -16.77 -25.04 30.53
N SER A 625 -16.20 -24.41 31.57
CA SER A 625 -15.57 -25.02 32.75
C SER A 625 -14.48 -26.06 32.44
N GLN A 626 -13.93 -26.04 31.22
CA GLN A 626 -12.84 -26.93 30.82
C GLN A 626 -11.51 -26.39 31.35
N VAL A 627 -10.67 -27.30 31.84
CA VAL A 627 -9.24 -27.03 32.00
C VAL A 627 -8.51 -27.70 30.85
N HIS A 628 -7.86 -26.90 30.00
CA HIS A 628 -6.98 -27.37 28.94
C HIS A 628 -5.53 -27.23 29.41
N VAL A 629 -4.73 -28.27 29.18
CA VAL A 629 -3.30 -28.24 29.51
C VAL A 629 -2.53 -28.16 28.18
N GLU A 630 -1.77 -27.09 27.99
CA GLU A 630 -0.92 -26.88 26.82
C GLU A 630 0.52 -26.58 27.27
N GLU A 631 1.44 -27.46 26.91
CA GLU A 631 2.85 -27.34 27.26
C GLU A 631 3.63 -26.83 26.05
N PHE A 632 4.40 -25.76 26.23
CA PHE A 632 5.24 -25.20 25.18
C PHE A 632 6.71 -25.48 25.47
N ALA A 633 7.41 -26.04 24.49
CA ALA A 633 8.87 -26.09 24.45
C ALA A 633 9.34 -25.09 23.39
N LEU A 634 10.02 -24.02 23.81
CA LEU A 634 10.54 -23.02 22.89
C LEU A 634 12.01 -23.30 22.60
N THR A 635 12.37 -23.35 21.32
CA THR A 635 13.75 -23.57 20.90
C THR A 635 14.58 -22.31 21.12
N PRO A 636 15.70 -22.38 21.86
CA PRO A 636 16.55 -21.22 22.07
C PRO A 636 17.19 -20.76 20.76
N ILE A 637 17.26 -19.45 20.59
CA ILE A 637 17.99 -18.80 19.51
C ILE A 637 19.48 -18.83 19.87
N VAL A 638 20.29 -19.31 18.95
CA VAL A 638 21.74 -19.44 19.06
C VAL A 638 22.40 -18.39 18.20
N THR A 639 23.40 -17.71 18.78
CA THR A 639 24.29 -16.81 18.05
C THR A 639 25.45 -17.61 17.45
N PHE A 640 25.51 -17.65 16.12
CA PHE A 640 26.60 -18.29 15.37
C PHE A 640 27.78 -17.35 15.15
N PHE A 641 27.53 -16.05 15.09
CA PHE A 641 28.55 -15.02 14.94
C PHE A 641 28.07 -13.73 15.59
N ALA A 642 28.96 -13.02 16.28
CA ALA A 642 28.70 -11.68 16.78
C ALA A 642 29.99 -10.85 16.74
N ASP A 643 29.88 -9.60 16.31
CA ASP A 643 30.95 -8.61 16.33
C ASP A 643 30.37 -7.21 16.55
N ASP A 644 30.68 -6.64 17.72
CA ASP A 644 30.39 -5.26 18.11
C ASP A 644 31.50 -4.28 17.68
N VAL A 645 32.48 -4.75 16.89
CA VAL A 645 33.57 -3.98 16.27
C VAL A 645 34.59 -3.40 17.28
N GLU A 646 34.40 -3.58 18.58
CA GLU A 646 35.29 -3.05 19.63
C GLU A 646 36.62 -3.79 19.75
N GLN A 647 36.67 -5.05 19.31
CA GLN A 647 37.84 -5.90 19.44
C GLN A 647 38.81 -5.75 18.25
N GLY A 648 38.58 -4.74 17.41
CA GLY A 648 39.32 -4.56 16.16
C GLY A 648 38.88 -5.57 15.09
N ASN A 649 39.71 -5.78 14.06
CA ASN A 649 39.35 -6.71 13.00
C ASN A 649 39.49 -8.17 13.46
N THR A 650 38.36 -8.82 13.73
CA THR A 650 38.22 -10.21 14.21
C THR A 650 38.21 -11.28 13.10
N GLY A 651 38.76 -10.97 11.91
CA GLY A 651 38.85 -11.90 10.78
C GLY A 651 38.11 -11.48 9.53
N TRP A 652 37.56 -10.26 9.52
CA TRP A 652 37.00 -9.62 8.35
C TRP A 652 38.05 -9.37 7.27
N THR A 653 37.65 -9.56 6.03
CA THR A 653 38.43 -9.13 4.86
C THR A 653 37.87 -7.79 4.38
N ALA A 654 38.50 -6.70 4.82
CA ALA A 654 38.13 -5.34 4.45
C ALA A 654 38.94 -4.88 3.21
N GLN A 655 38.25 -4.57 2.13
CA GLN A 655 38.88 -3.92 0.96
C GLN A 655 39.01 -2.42 1.22
N THR A 656 40.16 -1.84 0.91
CA THR A 656 40.38 -0.39 1.04
C THR A 656 39.27 0.36 0.26
N PRO A 657 38.60 1.37 0.86
CA PRO A 657 38.96 2.08 2.09
C PRO A 657 38.29 1.59 3.38
N TRP A 658 37.55 0.47 3.37
CA TRP A 658 36.87 -0.04 4.56
C TRP A 658 37.81 -0.14 5.78
N ALA A 659 37.41 0.45 6.89
CA ALA A 659 38.16 0.44 8.13
C ALA A 659 37.24 0.56 9.35
N ILE A 660 37.79 0.19 10.50
CA ILE A 660 37.17 0.50 11.80
C ILE A 660 37.40 1.97 12.12
N THR A 661 36.36 2.67 12.54
CA THR A 661 36.38 4.10 12.88
C THR A 661 35.75 4.36 14.24
N THR A 662 36.03 5.54 14.80
CA THR A 662 35.35 6.08 16.00
C THR A 662 34.52 7.33 15.68
N GLU A 663 34.37 7.66 14.40
CA GLU A 663 33.62 8.85 13.92
C GLU A 663 32.12 8.76 14.21
N ALA A 664 31.59 7.54 14.13
CA ALA A 664 30.26 7.17 14.55
C ALA A 664 30.28 5.72 15.01
N ALA A 665 29.52 5.40 16.06
CA ALA A 665 29.27 4.03 16.51
C ALA A 665 27.83 3.95 17.01
N HIS A 666 27.23 2.77 16.90
CA HIS A 666 25.97 2.45 17.53
C HIS A 666 26.22 1.99 18.96
N SER A 667 27.20 1.10 19.15
CA SER A 667 27.58 0.61 20.47
C SER A 667 28.98 -0.03 20.45
N PRO A 668 29.83 0.23 21.47
CA PRO A 668 30.04 1.44 22.24
C PRO A 668 30.71 2.60 21.49
N THR A 669 31.85 2.38 20.83
CA THR A 669 32.77 3.43 20.33
C THR A 669 33.34 3.19 18.94
N HIS A 670 33.30 1.96 18.42
CA HIS A 670 33.82 1.59 17.13
C HIS A 670 32.69 1.17 16.19
N SER A 671 32.87 1.38 14.89
CA SER A 671 32.06 0.73 13.85
C SER A 671 32.88 0.55 12.59
N TRP A 672 32.42 -0.27 11.66
CA TRP A 672 33.02 -0.33 10.33
C TRP A 672 32.45 0.77 9.46
N THR A 673 33.31 1.40 8.65
CA THR A 673 32.87 2.32 7.59
C THR A 673 33.65 2.10 6.31
N ASP A 674 33.03 2.32 5.16
CA ASP A 674 33.68 2.19 3.86
C ASP A 674 34.62 3.37 3.55
N SER A 675 34.35 4.55 4.11
CA SER A 675 35.07 5.80 3.83
C SER A 675 35.43 6.56 5.11
N PRO A 676 36.40 6.07 5.90
CA PRO A 676 36.80 6.73 7.14
C PRO A 676 37.40 8.12 6.88
N GLY A 677 36.86 9.15 7.52
CA GLY A 677 37.37 10.52 7.50
C GLY A 677 37.19 11.28 6.18
N THR A 678 36.45 10.73 5.21
CA THR A 678 36.19 11.35 3.90
C THR A 678 34.93 10.78 3.27
N ASN A 679 34.44 11.39 2.19
CA ASN A 679 33.42 10.79 1.35
C ASN A 679 34.01 9.62 0.53
N TYR A 680 33.17 8.64 0.16
CA TYR A 680 33.58 7.57 -0.77
C TYR A 680 33.92 8.12 -2.15
N GLY A 681 34.81 7.45 -2.89
CA GLY A 681 35.20 7.85 -4.24
C GLY A 681 34.18 7.48 -5.31
N ASN A 682 34.25 8.13 -6.47
CA ASN A 682 33.48 7.69 -7.66
C ASN A 682 33.95 6.30 -8.11
N TYR A 683 33.03 5.51 -8.66
CA TYR A 683 33.26 4.13 -9.10
C TYR A 683 33.82 3.23 -7.99
N ALA A 684 33.50 3.54 -6.73
CA ALA A 684 33.83 2.68 -5.60
C ALA A 684 33.12 1.34 -5.83
N ASP A 685 33.87 0.27 -5.60
CA ASP A 685 33.34 -1.09 -5.60
C ASP A 685 34.16 -1.87 -4.58
N THR A 686 33.78 -1.74 -3.32
CA THR A 686 34.60 -2.17 -2.20
C THR A 686 33.73 -2.82 -1.14
N SER A 687 34.25 -3.87 -0.52
CA SER A 687 33.48 -4.70 0.40
C SER A 687 34.22 -5.02 1.69
N LEU A 688 33.43 -5.14 2.75
CA LEU A 688 33.78 -5.74 4.02
C LEU A 688 33.16 -7.14 4.05
N THR A 689 34.01 -8.17 3.96
CA THR A 689 33.57 -9.57 3.85
C THR A 689 33.79 -10.31 5.16
N SER A 690 32.77 -11.04 5.61
CA SER A 690 32.81 -11.84 6.85
C SER A 690 33.88 -12.95 6.78
N PRO A 691 34.32 -13.46 7.94
CA PRO A 691 34.92 -14.80 8.03
C PRO A 691 34.00 -15.88 7.44
N VAL A 692 34.56 -17.08 7.22
CA VAL A 692 33.73 -18.26 6.93
C VAL A 692 32.95 -18.63 8.19
N LEU A 693 31.64 -18.82 8.04
CA LEU A 693 30.74 -19.29 9.08
C LEU A 693 30.32 -20.72 8.79
N ASP A 694 30.37 -21.56 9.83
CA ASP A 694 29.80 -22.90 9.77
C ASP A 694 28.37 -22.85 10.29
N LEU A 695 27.42 -22.90 9.37
CA LEU A 695 25.97 -22.89 9.63
C LEU A 695 25.34 -24.25 9.28
N SER A 696 26.14 -25.32 9.30
CA SER A 696 25.71 -26.67 8.90
C SER A 696 24.55 -27.25 9.73
N ALA A 697 24.42 -26.84 10.99
CA ALA A 697 23.33 -27.24 11.88
C ALA A 697 22.32 -26.11 12.16
N ALA A 698 22.42 -25.00 11.42
CA ALA A 698 21.61 -23.81 11.67
C ALA A 698 20.34 -23.81 10.82
N HIS A 699 19.23 -23.47 11.47
CA HIS A 699 17.92 -23.21 10.87
C HIS A 699 17.43 -21.81 11.27
N GLY A 700 16.52 -21.24 10.47
CA GLY A 700 15.99 -19.90 10.70
C GLY A 700 17.10 -18.84 10.80
N VAL A 701 18.10 -18.95 9.92
CA VAL A 701 19.29 -18.08 9.98
C VAL A 701 18.89 -16.65 9.65
N GLU A 702 19.30 -15.71 10.49
CA GLU A 702 19.11 -14.28 10.31
C GLU A 702 20.43 -13.52 10.49
N LEU A 703 20.62 -12.46 9.72
CA LEU A 703 21.65 -11.45 9.92
C LEU A 703 21.00 -10.20 10.53
N VAL A 704 21.46 -9.83 11.72
CA VAL A 704 21.08 -8.61 12.42
C VAL A 704 22.29 -7.67 12.46
N TYR A 705 22.10 -6.40 12.15
CA TYR A 705 23.17 -5.41 12.26
C TYR A 705 22.60 -3.99 12.41
N ALA A 706 23.32 -3.12 13.07
CA ALA A 706 23.05 -1.68 13.07
C ALA A 706 23.71 -1.04 11.85
N GLN A 707 23.00 -0.14 11.18
CA GLN A 707 23.56 0.66 10.11
C GLN A 707 23.13 2.11 10.16
N ARG A 708 23.94 2.96 9.54
CA ARG A 708 23.56 4.30 9.09
C ARG A 708 24.31 4.57 7.80
N TYR A 709 23.75 5.35 6.89
CA TYR A 709 24.41 5.64 5.61
C TYR A 709 23.98 6.97 5.03
N ASP A 710 24.84 7.54 4.20
CA ASP A 710 24.58 8.69 3.34
C ASP A 710 25.24 8.40 2.00
N THR A 711 24.41 7.98 1.03
CA THR A 711 24.81 7.69 -0.35
C THR A 711 23.95 8.51 -1.31
N GLU A 712 24.37 8.64 -2.56
CA GLU A 712 23.49 9.19 -3.60
C GLU A 712 22.26 8.28 -3.79
N SER A 713 21.08 8.84 -3.52
CA SER A 713 19.81 8.12 -3.64
C SER A 713 19.66 7.52 -5.03
N GLY A 714 19.43 6.20 -5.12
CA GLY A 714 19.16 5.51 -6.37
C GLY A 714 20.38 5.25 -7.27
N TRP A 715 21.58 5.72 -6.91
CA TRP A 715 22.79 5.60 -7.73
C TRP A 715 23.94 4.88 -7.01
N ASP A 716 24.09 5.17 -5.72
CA ASP A 716 25.13 4.59 -4.88
C ASP A 716 24.49 3.70 -3.82
N PHE A 717 25.02 2.48 -3.69
CA PHE A 717 24.33 1.41 -2.98
C PHE A 717 25.18 0.77 -1.90
N CYS A 718 24.57 0.66 -0.74
CA CYS A 718 24.96 -0.23 0.35
C CYS A 718 24.29 -1.60 0.10
N ARG A 719 25.08 -2.61 -0.27
CA ARG A 719 24.58 -3.95 -0.61
C ARG A 719 24.97 -4.95 0.47
N VAL A 720 24.04 -5.80 0.84
CA VAL A 720 24.32 -7.02 1.62
C VAL A 720 24.24 -8.19 0.67
N GLU A 721 25.33 -8.94 0.59
CA GLU A 721 25.43 -10.11 -0.27
C GLU A 721 25.87 -11.33 0.54
N ILE A 722 25.40 -12.52 0.13
CA ILE A 722 25.73 -13.80 0.76
C ILE A 722 26.40 -14.74 -0.26
N SER A 723 27.17 -15.71 0.26
CA SER A 723 27.78 -16.79 -0.52
C SER A 723 27.75 -18.10 0.25
N THR A 724 27.48 -19.19 -0.46
CA THR A 724 27.47 -20.57 0.06
C THR A 724 28.75 -21.35 -0.30
N GLY A 725 29.85 -20.64 -0.57
CA GLY A 725 31.12 -21.22 -1.02
C GLY A 725 31.45 -20.98 -2.50
N GLY A 726 30.72 -20.07 -3.15
CA GLY A 726 30.86 -19.74 -4.58
C GLY A 726 30.54 -18.28 -4.90
N ALA A 727 29.69 -18.04 -5.90
CA ALA A 727 29.27 -16.70 -6.31
C ALA A 727 28.53 -15.94 -5.19
N TRP A 728 28.55 -14.61 -5.28
CA TRP A 728 27.83 -13.72 -4.36
C TRP A 728 26.43 -13.45 -4.90
N SER A 729 25.44 -13.47 -4.00
CA SER A 729 24.05 -13.11 -4.29
C SER A 729 23.60 -12.00 -3.36
N GLU A 730 22.95 -10.98 -3.92
CA GLU A 730 22.43 -9.86 -3.14
C GLU A 730 21.13 -10.25 -2.42
N VAL A 731 21.04 -9.91 -1.15
CA VAL A 731 19.87 -10.16 -0.28
C VAL A 731 19.25 -8.88 0.26
N ALA A 732 20.03 -7.79 0.31
CA ALA A 732 19.50 -6.46 0.64
C ALA A 732 20.28 -5.37 -0.07
N ARG A 733 19.62 -4.24 -0.31
CA ARG A 733 20.19 -3.06 -0.95
C ARG A 733 19.57 -1.81 -0.35
N PHE A 734 20.41 -0.83 -0.02
CA PHE A 734 20.01 0.47 0.50
C PHE A 734 20.69 1.58 -0.30
N SER A 735 20.04 2.74 -0.38
CA SER A 735 20.58 3.97 -0.97
C SER A 735 19.92 5.20 -0.33
N GLY A 736 20.52 6.38 -0.50
CA GLY A 736 19.98 7.63 0.02
C GLY A 736 20.52 7.95 1.41
N ASN A 737 19.70 8.53 2.29
CA ASN A 737 20.16 9.04 3.58
C ASN A 737 19.40 8.40 4.75
N ALA A 738 20.13 7.67 5.60
CA ALA A 738 19.70 7.20 6.91
C ALA A 738 20.73 7.68 7.95
N THR A 739 20.57 8.91 8.43
CA THR A 739 21.54 9.56 9.33
C THR A 739 21.41 9.17 10.80
N THR A 740 20.30 8.54 11.19
CA THR A 740 20.14 7.87 12.49
C THR A 740 20.44 6.39 12.34
N TRP A 741 21.01 5.77 13.37
CA TRP A 741 21.22 4.33 13.40
C TRP A 741 19.89 3.57 13.31
N GLN A 742 19.88 2.53 12.50
CA GLN A 742 18.76 1.62 12.29
C GLN A 742 19.25 0.19 12.46
N THR A 743 18.53 -0.62 13.23
CA THR A 743 18.76 -2.06 13.28
C THR A 743 18.04 -2.72 12.11
N VAL A 744 18.77 -3.49 11.34
CA VAL A 744 18.25 -4.30 10.23
C VAL A 744 18.24 -5.76 10.68
N THR A 745 17.19 -6.50 10.34
CA THR A 745 17.11 -7.96 10.49
C THR A 745 16.77 -8.55 9.14
N LEU A 746 17.64 -9.41 8.60
CA LEU A 746 17.49 -10.06 7.31
C LEU A 746 17.39 -11.57 7.49
N PRO A 747 16.27 -12.21 7.10
CA PRO A 747 16.22 -13.67 7.02
C PRO A 747 17.09 -14.17 5.88
N LEU A 748 17.96 -15.14 6.16
CA LEU A 748 18.92 -15.73 5.23
C LEU A 748 18.72 -17.25 5.10
N PRO A 749 17.52 -17.72 4.68
CA PRO A 749 17.25 -19.15 4.54
C PRO A 749 18.21 -19.86 3.58
N GLN A 750 18.84 -19.12 2.67
CA GLN A 750 19.82 -19.66 1.71
C GLN A 750 21.14 -20.08 2.38
N LEU A 751 21.40 -19.64 3.61
CA LEU A 751 22.60 -20.01 4.37
C LEU A 751 22.37 -21.16 5.36
N GLU A 752 21.12 -21.62 5.52
CA GLU A 752 20.81 -22.76 6.39
C GLU A 752 21.49 -24.05 5.90
N GLY A 753 22.11 -24.78 6.82
CA GLY A 753 22.83 -26.02 6.50
C GLY A 753 24.18 -25.82 5.78
N VAL A 754 24.70 -24.60 5.65
CA VAL A 754 25.90 -24.30 4.87
C VAL A 754 27.15 -24.16 5.74
N ALA A 755 28.10 -25.09 5.60
CA ALA A 755 29.35 -25.11 6.38
C ALA A 755 30.40 -24.05 5.99
N THR A 756 30.21 -23.40 4.83
CA THR A 756 31.15 -22.42 4.26
C THR A 756 30.50 -21.06 4.01
N ALA A 757 29.43 -20.75 4.76
CA ALA A 757 28.63 -19.56 4.58
C ALA A 757 29.47 -18.29 4.77
N ARG A 758 29.17 -17.27 3.98
CA ARG A 758 29.72 -15.92 4.14
C ARG A 758 28.66 -14.88 3.82
N PHE A 759 28.83 -13.70 4.38
CA PHE A 759 28.14 -12.49 3.97
C PHE A 759 29.14 -11.35 3.78
N ARG A 760 28.74 -10.29 3.09
CA ARG A 760 29.54 -9.07 2.95
C ARG A 760 28.66 -7.83 2.84
N PHE A 761 29.21 -6.73 3.33
CA PHE A 761 28.71 -5.39 3.09
C PHE A 761 29.53 -4.79 1.96
N ARG A 762 28.89 -4.37 0.88
CA ARG A 762 29.55 -3.84 -0.31
C ARG A 762 29.00 -2.47 -0.66
N LEU A 763 29.86 -1.46 -0.69
CA LEU A 763 29.52 -0.17 -1.24
C LEU A 763 29.87 -0.17 -2.73
N THR A 764 28.90 0.20 -3.58
CA THR A 764 29.12 0.51 -4.98
C THR A 764 28.70 1.94 -5.28
N SER A 765 29.54 2.73 -5.96
CA SER A 765 29.18 4.07 -6.41
C SER A 765 29.35 4.28 -7.91
N ASP A 766 28.71 5.33 -8.41
CA ASP A 766 28.74 5.72 -9.81
C ASP A 766 29.84 6.78 -10.11
N GLY A 767 29.79 7.40 -11.30
CA GLY A 767 30.78 8.36 -11.75
C GLY A 767 30.67 9.78 -11.18
N SER A 768 29.71 10.04 -10.31
CA SER A 768 29.32 11.34 -9.78
C SER A 768 29.02 11.29 -8.28
N VAL A 769 28.74 12.46 -7.69
CA VAL A 769 28.26 12.69 -6.30
C VAL A 769 28.84 11.76 -5.21
N GLN A 770 29.87 12.25 -4.53
CA GLN A 770 30.45 11.57 -3.37
C GLN A 770 29.74 11.99 -2.09
N ARG A 771 29.31 11.01 -1.29
CA ARG A 771 28.68 11.21 0.03
C ARG A 771 29.48 10.49 1.12
N ASN A 772 29.00 10.61 2.35
CA ASN A 772 29.75 10.18 3.54
C ASN A 772 29.88 8.64 3.65
N GLY A 773 29.03 7.88 2.96
CA GLY A 773 29.15 6.42 2.88
C GLY A 773 28.31 5.67 3.91
N TRP A 774 28.78 4.50 4.31
CA TRP A 774 28.07 3.52 5.11
C TRP A 774 28.84 3.24 6.40
N TRP A 775 28.10 3.15 7.51
CA TRP A 775 28.57 2.58 8.76
C TRP A 775 27.76 1.35 9.12
N VAL A 776 28.46 0.34 9.63
CA VAL A 776 27.88 -0.93 10.08
C VAL A 776 28.46 -1.28 11.44
N ASP A 777 27.58 -1.68 12.36
CA ASP A 777 27.91 -1.98 13.75
C ASP A 777 26.99 -3.09 14.30
N ASP A 778 27.29 -3.62 15.49
CA ASP A 778 26.51 -4.66 16.20
C ASP A 778 26.05 -5.83 15.31
N ILE A 779 27.02 -6.45 14.62
CA ILE A 779 26.74 -7.46 13.59
C ILE A 779 26.58 -8.83 14.23
N VAL A 780 25.41 -9.44 14.05
CA VAL A 780 25.06 -10.74 14.64
C VAL A 780 24.46 -11.66 13.58
N VAL A 781 25.01 -12.87 13.44
CA VAL A 781 24.33 -13.98 12.76
C VAL A 781 23.78 -14.92 13.81
N ARG A 782 22.47 -15.11 13.81
CA ARG A 782 21.76 -15.96 14.76
C ARG A 782 20.77 -16.85 14.03
N GLY A 783 20.29 -17.88 14.72
CA GLY A 783 19.28 -18.81 14.22
C GLY A 783 18.94 -19.77 15.34
N PHE A 784 18.56 -21.00 15.03
CA PHE A 784 18.41 -22.05 16.03
C PHE A 784 18.96 -23.37 15.50
N VAL A 785 19.28 -24.27 16.43
CA VAL A 785 19.63 -25.67 16.12
C VAL A 785 18.44 -26.50 16.53
N ASP A 786 17.92 -27.32 15.62
CA ASP A 786 16.79 -28.20 15.92
C ASP A 786 17.31 -29.56 16.40
N PRO A 787 17.23 -29.88 17.71
CA PRO A 787 17.69 -31.15 18.24
C PRO A 787 16.83 -32.34 17.81
N GLU A 788 15.59 -32.13 17.35
CA GLU A 788 14.68 -33.23 16.94
C GLU A 788 14.88 -33.63 15.47
N LEU A 789 15.21 -32.70 14.58
CA LEU A 789 15.50 -33.01 13.16
C LEU A 789 16.84 -33.77 12.99
N ASP A 790 17.88 -33.40 13.73
CA ASP A 790 19.17 -34.11 13.69
C ASP A 790 19.06 -35.54 14.25
N ASP A 791 18.24 -35.75 15.28
CA ASP A 791 18.02 -37.08 15.90
C ASP A 791 17.07 -37.97 15.06
N LEU A 792 16.18 -37.37 14.25
CA LEU A 792 15.27 -38.09 13.35
C LEU A 792 16.00 -38.84 12.21
N PHE A 793 17.20 -38.37 11.83
CA PHE A 793 17.99 -38.95 10.74
C PHE A 793 19.35 -39.50 11.21
N ALA A 794 19.69 -39.38 12.50
CA ALA A 794 20.96 -39.81 13.07
C ALA A 794 21.26 -41.32 12.90
N ASP A 795 20.22 -42.15 12.81
CA ASP A 795 20.36 -43.59 12.62
C ASP A 795 20.36 -44.04 11.15
N GLY A 796 20.19 -43.11 10.19
CA GLY A 796 20.08 -43.44 8.77
C GLY A 796 18.90 -44.35 8.41
N PHE A 797 17.84 -44.37 9.22
CA PHE A 797 16.70 -45.30 9.16
C PHE A 797 17.04 -46.76 9.51
N GLU A 798 18.23 -47.03 10.05
CA GLU A 798 18.71 -48.39 10.32
C GLU A 798 18.14 -49.00 11.62
N SER A 799 17.56 -48.20 12.52
CA SER A 799 16.96 -48.73 13.76
C SER A 799 15.55 -49.31 13.57
N GLY A 800 14.83 -48.88 12.52
CA GLY A 800 13.43 -49.23 12.30
C GLY A 800 12.46 -48.67 13.35
N ASP A 801 12.88 -47.71 14.18
CA ASP A 801 12.03 -47.10 15.21
C ASP A 801 11.01 -46.13 14.58
N THR A 802 9.75 -46.55 14.57
CA THR A 802 8.62 -45.76 14.05
C THR A 802 7.90 -44.95 15.14
N SER A 803 8.33 -45.04 16.40
CA SER A 803 7.62 -44.46 17.54
C SER A 803 7.60 -42.93 17.56
N ARG A 804 8.55 -42.28 16.88
CA ARG A 804 8.63 -40.81 16.72
C ARG A 804 7.89 -40.26 15.49
N TRP A 805 7.34 -41.14 14.64
CA TRP A 805 6.59 -40.74 13.45
C TRP A 805 5.11 -40.67 13.78
N SER A 806 4.67 -39.56 14.36
CA SER A 806 3.23 -39.30 14.50
C SER A 806 2.70 -38.75 13.18
N GLY A 807 1.93 -39.58 12.46
CA GLY A 807 1.21 -39.16 11.26
C GLY A 807 0.09 -38.19 11.62
N LYS A 808 0.41 -36.90 11.72
CA LYS A 808 -0.55 -35.84 11.46
C LYS A 808 -0.09 -35.15 10.17
N ALA A 809 -0.81 -35.42 9.10
CA ALA A 809 -0.65 -34.73 7.83
C ALA A 809 -0.98 -33.23 8.02
N PRO A 810 -0.34 -32.33 7.24
CA PRO A 810 -0.58 -30.90 7.30
C PRO A 810 -2.04 -30.51 6.98
#